data_AF-A0A2N5X6J6-F1
#
_entry.id   AF-A0A2N5X6J6-F1
#
_cell.length_a   1.000
_cell.length_b   1.000
_cell.length_c   1.000
_cell.angle_alpha   90.00
_cell.angle_beta   90.00
_cell.angle_gamma   90.00
#
_symmetry.space_group_name_H-M   'P 1'
#
loop_
_entity.id
_entity.type
_entity.pdbx_description
1 polymer ?
#
loop_
_entity_poly.entity_id
_entity_poly.type
_entity_poly.pdbx_seq_one_letter_code
_entity_poly.pdbx_strand_id
1 'polypeptide(L)'
;MRVLAGIYIAYVLIALLVVMPAANFLAPKYVHDTYGRKLHTDIILFNPFTFNAEVRGARLSETDGSAFAALDRASVNLSLASLFKQGVVLDEVSLQGLRLHLRRIDAETYNFSDLIPPADEEPAPESDAGIPAVTIDRLSFTAERIDLSDEARDEPFRTHYKGIDINVTDLSTIVEEGKPYRIAAHAESGGALDWEGTVSIPAARSEGTLRISELSLRPIWRFARPWLRFELREGKLSLQGDYAVSWGEGLDYDVTNGQLRLAALDIQPLDDQELADTGLSMTALTVSAVTLAGSEATVDVSEVRIDNLAVAGWSEGAQVSLAELFAMDKLPESGAETEAAPRDETGPEWQVNVADIRLQNSNVRWRSEYTDPPELLISPVEARAQAISWPFSGDSPLSLSFTINDTTQFTVDGALALENGQGNLEYSLAALPLAWFNPNLPSALKATITDGKLDTRGTISLNEFLPVTVATDGSITAFSGSMEDSEEALTRWDTVRWSQLKVNLDERLVHLDKLQIHDYEGRVHIASDGSVNASRVWQEEVGERAGEIVHDLDLDRPWQVDVPEIFISDSAIDFKDESLPIPFRTIIGDVNGSIINVSSAPGAATDVDIKGSVDGYAPVALLGSAVPFADTPELDLELTFKGVDMVLLSPYSGTYAGHSIERGLLSLDLGYSLENNRLKGNNQIVIDQLKLGDKVDSDKALDLPLELALALLTDMNGVIDLKIPVEGDVNDPQFAIGSVVAGAIVNLITKAVTAPFALLGSLVGAEEDLQRVAIPTGTAQLNEQSQEKLGLLYEALNQRPALTLVIGGQVQLDADRHALQKAALAQELIAAGVQAGEVSSRGPDYMAVIDKRYADLGTGKGLDETSFKQRNDAVLATFAVSDEQLLGLARDRAVATKEYLVNELGMPADKAVIEQAAELDGDAQAFSGVVLDVDY
;
A
#
# COMPACT_ATOMS: atom_id res chain seq x y z
N MET A 1 -107.42 28.75 -18.65
CA MET A 1 -107.07 28.66 -20.09
C MET A 1 -106.71 30.02 -20.69
N ARG A 2 -107.64 30.94 -20.97
CA ARG A 2 -107.31 32.24 -21.63
C ARG A 2 -106.34 33.14 -20.85
N VAL A 3 -106.47 33.19 -19.52
CA VAL A 3 -105.58 33.97 -18.64
C VAL A 3 -104.16 33.40 -18.63
N LEU A 4 -104.01 32.07 -18.54
CA LEU A 4 -102.72 31.39 -18.60
C LEU A 4 -102.04 31.57 -19.96
N ALA A 5 -102.80 31.51 -21.06
CA ALA A 5 -102.27 31.80 -22.40
C ALA A 5 -101.82 33.26 -22.53
N GLY A 6 -102.56 34.22 -21.97
CA GLY A 6 -102.16 35.64 -21.95
C GLY A 6 -100.90 35.91 -21.13
N ILE A 7 -100.79 35.31 -19.93
CA ILE A 7 -99.58 35.39 -19.08
C ILE A 7 -98.37 34.76 -19.80
N TYR A 8 -98.57 33.61 -20.45
CA TYR A 8 -97.51 32.93 -21.19
C TYR A 8 -97.02 33.73 -22.40
N ILE A 9 -97.93 34.30 -23.19
CA ILE A 9 -97.58 35.18 -24.31
C ILE A 9 -96.87 36.44 -23.80
N ALA A 10 -97.33 37.04 -22.71
CA ALA A 10 -96.66 38.18 -22.09
C ALA A 10 -95.24 37.82 -21.60
N TYR A 11 -95.06 36.65 -20.98
CA TYR A 11 -93.76 36.13 -20.57
C TYR A 11 -92.81 35.94 -21.75
N VAL A 12 -93.23 35.27 -22.82
CA VAL A 12 -92.42 35.07 -24.03
C VAL A 12 -92.07 36.42 -24.68
N LEU A 13 -93.02 37.36 -24.75
CA LEU A 13 -92.77 38.71 -25.25
C LEU A 13 -91.78 39.48 -24.36
N ILE A 14 -91.87 39.39 -23.03
CA ILE A 14 -90.92 40.01 -22.11
C ILE A 14 -89.52 39.39 -22.27
N ALA A 15 -89.42 38.07 -22.38
CA ALA A 15 -88.16 37.38 -22.59
C ALA A 15 -87.47 37.81 -23.90
N LEU A 16 -88.22 37.92 -25.00
CA LEU A 16 -87.69 38.29 -26.32
C LEU A 16 -87.46 39.80 -26.51
N LEU A 17 -88.36 40.65 -26.02
CA LEU A 17 -88.32 42.10 -26.27
C LEU A 17 -87.63 42.90 -25.15
N VAL A 18 -87.53 42.35 -23.94
CA VAL A 18 -86.93 43.03 -22.79
C VAL A 18 -85.67 42.31 -22.34
N VAL A 19 -85.76 41.04 -21.93
CA VAL A 19 -84.63 40.32 -21.32
C VAL A 19 -83.47 40.15 -22.28
N MET A 20 -83.71 39.67 -23.50
CA MET A 20 -82.64 39.44 -24.48
C MET A 20 -81.95 40.74 -24.93
N PRO A 21 -82.65 41.84 -25.30
CA PRO A 21 -82.00 43.12 -25.59
C PRO A 21 -81.29 43.72 -24.37
N ALA A 22 -81.89 43.61 -23.18
CA ALA A 22 -81.28 44.10 -21.95
C ALA A 22 -80.00 43.33 -21.63
N ALA A 23 -79.96 42.01 -21.77
CA ALA A 23 -78.76 41.22 -21.54
C ALA A 23 -77.59 41.64 -22.45
N ASN A 24 -77.85 41.83 -23.75
CA ASN A 24 -76.84 42.26 -24.72
C ASN A 24 -76.33 43.69 -24.48
N PHE A 25 -77.11 44.56 -23.84
CA PHE A 25 -76.71 45.94 -23.54
C PHE A 25 -76.11 46.10 -22.13
N LEU A 26 -76.76 45.51 -21.13
CA LEU A 26 -76.38 45.65 -19.72
C LEU A 26 -75.11 44.87 -19.39
N ALA A 27 -74.86 43.70 -19.98
CA ALA A 27 -73.66 42.93 -19.66
C ALA A 27 -72.36 43.66 -20.08
N PRO A 28 -72.21 44.15 -21.33
CA PRO A 28 -71.06 44.97 -21.70
C PRO A 28 -70.94 46.26 -20.87
N LYS A 29 -72.07 46.91 -20.59
CA LYS A 29 -72.11 48.14 -19.79
C LYS A 29 -71.66 47.89 -18.34
N TYR A 30 -72.15 46.83 -17.71
CA TYR A 30 -71.81 46.46 -16.34
C TYR A 30 -70.31 46.17 -16.19
N VAL A 31 -69.73 45.41 -17.13
CA VAL A 31 -68.29 45.12 -17.12
C VAL A 31 -67.46 46.39 -17.31
N HIS A 32 -67.90 47.30 -18.17
CA HIS A 32 -67.23 48.59 -18.36
C HIS A 32 -67.34 49.51 -17.14
N ASP A 33 -68.55 49.66 -16.58
CA ASP A 33 -68.83 50.55 -15.45
C ASP A 33 -68.18 50.05 -14.14
N THR A 34 -68.06 48.72 -13.96
CA THR A 34 -67.53 48.10 -12.74
C THR A 34 -66.02 47.87 -12.78
N TYR A 35 -65.51 47.32 -13.89
CA TYR A 35 -64.11 46.87 -13.99
C TYR A 35 -63.28 47.70 -14.97
N GLY A 36 -63.87 48.67 -15.68
CA GLY A 36 -63.16 49.45 -16.71
C GLY A 36 -62.78 48.66 -17.97
N ARG A 37 -63.16 47.38 -18.05
CA ARG A 37 -62.82 46.48 -19.17
C ARG A 37 -63.87 46.52 -20.28
N LYS A 38 -63.47 46.12 -21.50
CA LYS A 38 -64.39 46.02 -22.64
C LYS A 38 -64.80 44.57 -22.85
N LEU A 39 -66.08 44.27 -22.65
CA LEU A 39 -66.69 43.00 -23.03
C LEU A 39 -67.41 43.17 -24.37
N HIS A 40 -66.98 42.41 -25.38
CA HIS A 40 -67.69 42.24 -26.64
C HIS A 40 -68.33 40.86 -26.68
N THR A 41 -69.59 40.76 -27.09
CA THR A 41 -70.30 39.50 -27.30
C THR A 41 -70.99 39.54 -28.64
N ASP A 42 -70.94 38.48 -29.43
CA ASP A 42 -71.65 38.41 -30.71
C ASP A 42 -73.16 38.47 -30.47
N ILE A 43 -73.65 37.65 -29.52
CA ILE A 43 -75.03 37.66 -29.05
C ILE A 43 -75.16 36.93 -27.70
N ILE A 44 -76.03 37.45 -26.84
CA ILE A 44 -76.55 36.78 -25.64
C ILE A 44 -78.00 36.37 -25.90
N LEU A 45 -78.27 35.08 -25.89
CA LEU A 45 -79.55 34.46 -26.16
C LEU A 45 -80.16 33.94 -24.85
N PHE A 46 -81.45 34.15 -24.66
CA PHE A 46 -82.22 33.47 -23.62
C PHE A 46 -83.42 32.78 -24.27
N ASN A 47 -83.52 31.46 -24.11
CA ASN A 47 -84.65 30.68 -24.60
C ASN A 47 -85.67 30.48 -23.47
N PRO A 48 -86.86 31.12 -23.53
CA PRO A 48 -87.87 31.03 -22.47
C PRO A 48 -88.60 29.68 -22.41
N PHE A 49 -88.46 28.81 -23.42
CA PHE A 49 -89.10 27.49 -23.44
C PHE A 49 -88.22 26.42 -22.80
N THR A 50 -86.90 26.55 -22.95
CA THR A 50 -85.91 25.61 -22.42
C THR A 50 -85.14 26.18 -21.24
N PHE A 51 -85.41 27.43 -20.83
CA PHE A 51 -84.66 28.17 -19.80
C PHE A 51 -83.13 28.16 -20.01
N ASN A 52 -82.69 28.12 -21.27
CA ASN A 52 -81.27 28.14 -21.62
C ASN A 52 -80.82 29.59 -21.86
N ALA A 53 -79.84 30.04 -21.07
CA ALA A 53 -79.12 31.29 -21.28
C ALA A 53 -77.78 30.97 -21.94
N GLU A 54 -77.50 31.55 -23.11
CA GLU A 54 -76.32 31.26 -23.91
C GLU A 54 -75.62 32.54 -24.37
N VAL A 55 -74.31 32.62 -24.20
CA VAL A 55 -73.44 33.68 -24.68
C VAL A 55 -72.56 33.12 -25.80
N ARG A 56 -72.49 33.82 -26.95
CA ARG A 56 -71.64 33.43 -28.08
C ARG A 56 -70.56 34.47 -28.36
N GLY A 57 -69.35 34.01 -28.67
CA GLY A 57 -68.24 34.83 -29.13
C GLY A 57 -67.86 35.94 -28.17
N ALA A 58 -67.83 35.64 -26.86
CA ALA A 58 -67.47 36.65 -25.86
C ALA A 58 -65.96 36.89 -25.85
N ARG A 59 -65.56 38.16 -25.83
CA ARG A 59 -64.17 38.61 -25.75
C ARG A 59 -64.09 39.72 -24.70
N LEU A 60 -63.27 39.48 -23.68
CA LEU A 60 -62.95 40.41 -22.63
C LEU A 60 -61.54 40.95 -22.86
N SER A 61 -61.43 42.26 -23.01
CA SER A 61 -60.15 42.97 -23.10
C SER A 61 -59.62 43.35 -21.73
N GLU A 62 -58.29 43.50 -21.62
CA GLU A 62 -57.63 44.20 -20.52
C GLU A 62 -57.96 45.70 -20.57
N THR A 63 -57.58 46.44 -19.51
CA THR A 63 -57.75 47.89 -19.40
C THR A 63 -56.96 48.66 -20.46
N ASP A 64 -55.85 48.09 -20.97
CA ASP A 64 -55.04 48.64 -22.06
C ASP A 64 -55.57 48.30 -23.48
N GLY A 65 -56.63 47.48 -23.56
CA GLY A 65 -57.26 47.04 -24.81
C GLY A 65 -56.67 45.77 -25.43
N SER A 66 -55.64 45.16 -24.84
CA SER A 66 -55.16 43.82 -25.21
C SER A 66 -56.18 42.74 -24.86
N ALA A 67 -56.01 41.52 -25.38
CA ALA A 67 -56.94 40.42 -25.15
C ALA A 67 -56.65 39.71 -23.81
N PHE A 68 -57.64 39.63 -22.93
CA PHE A 68 -57.54 38.90 -21.65
C PHE A 68 -58.15 37.50 -21.74
N ALA A 69 -59.43 37.44 -22.11
CA ALA A 69 -60.16 36.18 -22.21
C ALA A 69 -61.08 36.19 -23.43
N ALA A 70 -61.21 35.07 -24.12
CA ALA A 70 -62.21 34.86 -25.16
C ALA A 70 -62.84 33.48 -24.99
N LEU A 71 -64.12 33.35 -25.32
CA LEU A 71 -64.81 32.06 -25.35
C LEU A 71 -65.76 32.03 -26.55
N ASP A 72 -65.90 30.84 -27.13
CA ASP A 72 -66.75 30.66 -28.30
C ASP A 72 -68.21 30.53 -27.90
N ARG A 73 -68.48 29.80 -26.81
CA ARG A 73 -69.83 29.57 -26.29
C ARG A 73 -69.83 29.33 -24.79
N ALA A 74 -70.70 30.01 -24.05
CA ALA A 74 -71.04 29.67 -22.68
C ALA A 74 -72.55 29.48 -22.57
N SER A 75 -73.01 28.43 -21.89
CA SER A 75 -74.45 28.19 -21.73
C SER A 75 -74.79 27.64 -20.34
N VAL A 76 -75.94 28.06 -19.83
CA VAL A 76 -76.52 27.60 -18.57
C VAL A 76 -77.98 27.28 -18.82
N ASN A 77 -78.36 26.03 -18.58
CA ASN A 77 -79.71 25.53 -18.79
C ASN A 77 -80.35 25.18 -17.45
N LEU A 78 -81.37 25.95 -17.05
CA LEU A 78 -82.11 25.73 -15.82
C LEU A 78 -83.21 24.68 -16.02
N SER A 79 -83.15 23.60 -15.25
CA SER A 79 -84.16 22.55 -15.30
C SER A 79 -85.47 22.97 -14.66
N LEU A 80 -86.59 22.62 -15.29
CA LEU A 80 -87.93 22.71 -14.67
C LEU A 80 -88.05 21.84 -13.42
N ALA A 81 -87.17 20.84 -13.24
CA ALA A 81 -87.07 20.05 -12.03
C ALA A 81 -86.79 20.91 -10.78
N SER A 82 -86.17 22.09 -10.93
CA SER A 82 -85.95 23.05 -9.84
C SER A 82 -87.22 23.52 -9.13
N LEU A 83 -88.40 23.37 -9.76
CA LEU A 83 -89.69 23.71 -9.14
C LEU A 83 -90.21 22.62 -8.20
N PHE A 84 -89.68 21.40 -8.30
CA PHE A 84 -90.17 20.21 -7.58
C PHE A 84 -89.09 19.51 -6.74
N LYS A 85 -87.81 19.68 -7.09
CA LYS A 85 -86.66 19.23 -6.31
C LYS A 85 -86.20 20.33 -5.35
N GLN A 86 -85.57 19.95 -4.25
CA GLN A 86 -84.94 20.90 -3.33
C GLN A 86 -83.69 21.49 -4.00
N GLY A 87 -83.60 22.81 -4.07
CA GLY A 87 -82.44 23.50 -4.66
C GLY A 87 -82.57 23.78 -6.16
N VAL A 88 -81.53 24.40 -6.71
CA VAL A 88 -81.44 24.75 -8.14
C VAL A 88 -80.92 23.55 -8.92
N VAL A 89 -81.64 23.13 -9.96
CA VAL A 89 -81.25 22.02 -10.83
C VAL A 89 -80.92 22.56 -12.22
N LEU A 90 -79.71 22.31 -12.70
CA LEU A 90 -79.21 22.73 -14.00
C LEU A 90 -79.03 21.50 -14.89
N ASP A 91 -79.69 21.45 -16.05
CA ASP A 91 -79.52 20.34 -17.01
C ASP A 91 -78.12 20.40 -17.65
N GLU A 92 -77.58 21.60 -17.86
CA GLU A 92 -76.28 21.82 -18.50
C GLU A 92 -75.63 23.14 -18.04
N VAL A 93 -74.35 23.09 -17.72
CA VAL A 93 -73.45 24.23 -17.56
C VAL A 93 -72.25 23.99 -18.45
N SER A 94 -72.16 24.70 -19.57
CA SER A 94 -71.13 24.48 -20.57
C SER A 94 -70.30 25.73 -20.81
N LEU A 95 -68.98 25.62 -20.83
CA LEU A 95 -68.07 26.65 -21.32
C LEU A 95 -67.17 26.04 -22.38
N GLN A 96 -67.21 26.58 -23.60
CA GLN A 96 -66.53 26.03 -24.77
C GLN A 96 -65.61 27.06 -25.42
N GLY A 97 -64.43 26.61 -25.82
CA GLY A 97 -63.50 27.40 -26.61
C GLY A 97 -62.77 28.48 -25.81
N LEU A 98 -62.53 28.27 -24.52
CA LEU A 98 -61.84 29.28 -23.68
C LEU A 98 -60.42 29.51 -24.16
N ARG A 99 -60.08 30.78 -24.35
CA ARG A 99 -58.73 31.29 -24.56
C ARG A 99 -58.44 32.32 -23.49
N LEU A 100 -57.45 32.08 -22.65
CA LEU A 100 -57.14 32.91 -21.49
C LEU A 100 -55.67 33.32 -21.52
N HIS A 101 -55.38 34.59 -21.21
CA HIS A 101 -54.03 35.11 -21.09
C HIS A 101 -53.83 35.68 -19.69
N LEU A 102 -53.04 34.98 -18.87
CA LEU A 102 -52.68 35.38 -17.51
C LEU A 102 -51.25 35.90 -17.51
N ARG A 103 -51.04 37.07 -16.91
CA ARG A 103 -49.76 37.75 -16.85
C ARG A 103 -49.49 38.27 -15.46
N ARG A 104 -48.36 37.88 -14.87
CA ARG A 104 -47.79 38.51 -13.70
C ARG A 104 -46.98 39.72 -14.14
N ILE A 105 -47.33 40.91 -13.63
CA ILE A 105 -46.76 42.20 -14.04
C ILE A 105 -45.62 42.57 -13.10
N ASP A 106 -45.85 42.48 -11.79
CA ASP A 106 -44.83 42.66 -10.75
C ASP A 106 -45.00 41.62 -9.61
N ALA A 107 -44.33 41.82 -8.47
CA ALA A 107 -44.35 40.87 -7.37
C ALA A 107 -45.78 40.58 -6.84
N GLU A 108 -46.67 41.57 -6.87
CA GLU A 108 -48.00 41.53 -6.22
C GLU A 108 -49.16 41.72 -7.22
N THR A 109 -48.88 42.26 -8.42
CA THR A 109 -49.91 42.58 -9.40
C THR A 109 -49.93 41.61 -10.59
N TYR A 110 -51.16 41.20 -10.94
CA TYR A 110 -51.47 40.41 -12.12
C TYR A 110 -52.39 41.21 -13.03
N ASN A 111 -52.43 40.85 -14.31
CA ASN A 111 -53.37 41.42 -15.28
C ASN A 111 -54.86 41.08 -15.01
N PHE A 112 -55.18 40.45 -13.86
CA PHE A 112 -56.53 40.18 -13.37
C PHE A 112 -56.78 40.69 -11.94
N SER A 113 -55.80 41.32 -11.28
CA SER A 113 -55.94 41.77 -9.89
C SER A 113 -57.09 42.77 -9.70
N ASP A 114 -57.44 43.55 -10.72
CA ASP A 114 -58.60 44.46 -10.76
C ASP A 114 -59.96 43.75 -10.77
N LEU A 115 -59.99 42.44 -11.06
CA LEU A 115 -61.22 41.62 -11.00
C LEU A 115 -61.49 41.07 -9.59
N ILE A 116 -60.54 41.21 -8.67
CA ILE A 116 -60.61 40.70 -7.30
C ILE A 116 -60.89 41.86 -6.35
N PRO A 117 -61.88 41.76 -5.43
CA PRO A 117 -62.12 42.80 -4.43
C PRO A 117 -60.90 42.96 -3.49
N PRO A 118 -60.58 44.19 -3.03
CA PRO A 118 -59.49 44.39 -2.07
C PRO A 118 -59.78 43.70 -0.74
N ALA A 119 -58.75 43.10 -0.13
CA ALA A 119 -58.85 42.28 1.08
C ALA A 119 -59.26 43.05 2.36
N ASP A 120 -59.34 44.39 2.31
CA ASP A 120 -59.66 45.24 3.46
C ASP A 120 -61.17 45.35 3.77
N GLU A 121 -62.05 44.68 3.02
CA GLU A 121 -63.44 44.52 3.44
C GLU A 121 -63.54 43.40 4.49
N GLU A 122 -63.68 43.82 5.75
CA GLU A 122 -63.94 42.96 6.91
C GLU A 122 -65.08 41.97 6.56
N PRO A 123 -64.84 40.64 6.63
CA PRO A 123 -65.83 39.67 6.19
C PRO A 123 -67.10 39.86 7.01
N ALA A 124 -68.24 40.00 6.32
CA ALA A 124 -69.54 39.99 6.96
C ALA A 124 -69.63 38.75 7.88
N PRO A 125 -70.20 38.88 9.09
CA PRO A 125 -70.24 37.77 10.04
C PRO A 125 -70.80 36.53 9.37
N GLU A 126 -70.07 35.42 9.46
CA GLU A 126 -70.45 34.14 8.88
C GLU A 126 -71.89 33.82 9.28
N SER A 127 -72.81 34.00 8.34
CA SER A 127 -74.10 33.35 8.45
C SER A 127 -73.83 31.86 8.32
N ASP A 128 -74.42 31.08 9.21
CA ASP A 128 -74.49 29.61 9.23
C ASP A 128 -75.28 29.05 8.01
N ALA A 129 -75.12 29.69 6.84
CA ALA A 129 -75.73 29.34 5.59
C ALA A 129 -74.98 28.13 5.05
N GLY A 130 -75.52 26.93 5.35
CA GLY A 130 -75.05 25.68 4.76
C GLY A 130 -74.96 25.76 3.23
N ILE A 131 -74.16 24.85 2.65
CA ILE A 131 -73.85 24.81 1.22
C ILE A 131 -75.15 24.95 0.39
N PRO A 132 -75.22 25.90 -0.56
CA PRO A 132 -76.42 26.09 -1.35
C PRO A 132 -76.78 24.80 -2.10
N ALA A 133 -78.05 24.40 -1.99
CA ALA A 133 -78.60 23.21 -2.64
C ALA A 133 -78.63 23.41 -4.17
N VAL A 134 -77.70 22.76 -4.88
CA VAL A 134 -77.51 22.85 -6.33
C VAL A 134 -77.23 21.46 -6.89
N THR A 135 -77.82 21.13 -8.03
CA THR A 135 -77.52 19.91 -8.81
C THR A 135 -77.30 20.28 -10.27
N ILE A 136 -76.26 19.72 -10.89
CA ILE A 136 -75.84 19.98 -12.27
C ILE A 136 -75.70 18.64 -12.98
N ASP A 137 -76.61 18.33 -13.91
CA ASP A 137 -76.63 17.05 -14.63
C ASP A 137 -75.41 16.93 -15.57
N ARG A 138 -75.01 18.02 -16.21
CA ARG A 138 -73.79 18.07 -17.03
C ARG A 138 -73.04 19.39 -16.87
N LEU A 139 -71.81 19.31 -16.39
CA LEU A 139 -70.85 20.41 -16.40
C LEU A 139 -69.73 20.07 -17.39
N SER A 140 -69.56 20.87 -18.43
CA SER A 140 -68.49 20.70 -19.41
C SER A 140 -67.72 21.99 -19.58
N PHE A 141 -66.41 21.96 -19.40
CA PHE A 141 -65.53 23.11 -19.57
C PHE A 141 -64.39 22.73 -20.52
N THR A 142 -64.27 23.44 -21.64
CA THR A 142 -63.18 23.26 -22.60
C THR A 142 -62.40 24.56 -22.80
N ALA A 143 -61.08 24.48 -22.65
CA ALA A 143 -60.16 25.56 -23.00
C ALA A 143 -59.27 25.13 -24.16
N GLU A 144 -59.28 25.94 -25.22
CA GLU A 144 -58.38 25.76 -26.37
C GLU A 144 -56.95 26.10 -25.99
N ARG A 145 -56.77 27.18 -25.23
CA ARG A 145 -55.44 27.71 -24.90
C ARG A 145 -55.46 28.57 -23.63
N ILE A 146 -54.58 28.27 -22.68
CA ILE A 146 -54.28 29.17 -21.55
C ILE A 146 -52.81 29.58 -21.67
N ASP A 147 -52.56 30.85 -21.93
CA ASP A 147 -51.24 31.45 -21.98
C ASP A 147 -50.89 32.02 -20.58
N LEU A 148 -49.74 31.62 -20.04
CA LEU A 148 -49.19 32.15 -18.80
C LEU A 148 -47.90 32.91 -19.10
N SER A 149 -47.77 34.12 -18.55
CA SER A 149 -46.55 34.91 -18.63
C SER A 149 -46.17 35.50 -17.27
N ASP A 150 -44.87 35.50 -16.96
CA ASP A 150 -44.31 36.16 -15.79
C ASP A 150 -43.28 37.19 -16.26
N GLU A 151 -43.68 38.46 -16.23
CA GLU A 151 -42.86 39.61 -16.62
C GLU A 151 -42.15 40.25 -15.41
N ALA A 152 -42.42 39.77 -14.19
CA ALA A 152 -41.84 40.29 -12.96
C ALA A 152 -40.39 39.80 -12.70
N ARG A 153 -39.85 38.95 -13.59
CA ARG A 153 -38.51 38.34 -13.49
C ARG A 153 -37.49 39.07 -14.34
N ASP A 154 -36.21 38.94 -13.95
CA ASP A 154 -35.07 39.41 -14.75
C ASP A 154 -35.05 38.78 -16.15
N GLU A 155 -35.40 37.48 -16.26
CA GLU A 155 -35.67 36.79 -17.53
C GLU A 155 -37.18 36.49 -17.66
N PRO A 156 -37.92 37.16 -18.57
CA PRO A 156 -39.36 36.95 -18.73
C PRO A 156 -39.71 35.51 -19.10
N PHE A 157 -40.74 34.96 -18.45
CA PHE A 157 -41.22 33.60 -18.69
C PHE A 157 -42.55 33.60 -19.45
N ARG A 158 -42.71 32.66 -20.40
CA ARG A 158 -43.97 32.43 -21.13
C ARG A 158 -44.17 30.94 -21.38
N THR A 159 -45.37 30.42 -21.15
CA THR A 159 -45.79 29.06 -21.47
C THR A 159 -47.27 29.01 -21.84
N HIS A 160 -47.74 27.94 -22.49
CA HIS A 160 -49.16 27.75 -22.73
C HIS A 160 -49.64 26.30 -22.59
N TYR A 161 -50.89 26.14 -22.20
CA TYR A 161 -51.58 24.84 -22.08
C TYR A 161 -52.70 24.75 -23.11
N LYS A 162 -52.91 23.56 -23.69
CA LYS A 162 -53.91 23.34 -24.74
C LYS A 162 -54.81 22.15 -24.41
N GLY A 163 -56.03 22.20 -24.96
CA GLY A 163 -56.96 21.07 -24.92
C GLY A 163 -57.33 20.65 -23.49
N ILE A 164 -57.56 21.63 -22.61
CA ILE A 164 -58.10 21.36 -21.28
C ILE A 164 -59.57 20.99 -21.47
N ASP A 165 -59.94 19.79 -21.05
CA ASP A 165 -61.30 19.27 -21.13
C ASP A 165 -61.69 18.74 -19.75
N ILE A 166 -62.67 19.38 -19.13
CA ILE A 166 -63.21 19.04 -17.82
C ILE A 166 -64.67 18.67 -18.02
N ASN A 167 -65.01 17.42 -17.69
CA ASN A 167 -66.39 16.94 -17.75
C ASN A 167 -66.78 16.37 -16.39
N VAL A 168 -67.89 16.87 -15.84
CA VAL A 168 -68.50 16.38 -14.59
C VAL A 168 -69.96 16.09 -14.89
N THR A 169 -70.45 14.93 -14.45
CA THR A 169 -71.86 14.53 -14.65
C THR A 169 -72.57 14.33 -13.32
N ASP A 170 -73.81 14.79 -13.24
CA ASP A 170 -74.71 14.65 -12.10
C ASP A 170 -74.20 15.24 -10.76
N LEU A 171 -73.35 16.26 -10.80
CA LEU A 171 -72.78 16.93 -9.63
C LEU A 171 -73.90 17.47 -8.71
N SER A 172 -73.91 17.10 -7.43
CA SER A 172 -74.94 17.51 -6.48
C SER A 172 -74.34 17.92 -5.15
N THR A 173 -74.87 18.97 -4.54
CA THR A 173 -74.55 19.38 -3.16
C THR A 173 -75.53 18.80 -2.12
N ILE A 174 -76.40 17.87 -2.54
CA ILE A 174 -77.43 17.24 -1.68
C ILE A 174 -77.29 15.71 -1.67
N VAL A 175 -76.96 15.11 -2.82
CA VAL A 175 -76.82 13.66 -2.95
C VAL A 175 -75.41 13.24 -2.51
N GLU A 176 -75.32 12.38 -1.50
CA GLU A 176 -74.03 11.89 -0.95
C GLU A 176 -73.29 10.89 -1.86
N GLU A 177 -74.00 10.26 -2.80
CA GLU A 177 -73.39 9.34 -3.77
C GLU A 177 -72.33 10.10 -4.60
N GLY A 178 -71.14 9.51 -4.72
CA GLY A 178 -70.05 10.07 -5.52
C GLY A 178 -70.44 10.18 -6.99
N LYS A 179 -70.10 11.30 -7.63
CA LYS A 179 -70.47 11.62 -9.00
C LYS A 179 -69.24 11.66 -9.90
N PRO A 180 -69.27 11.01 -11.08
CA PRO A 180 -68.07 10.85 -11.87
C PRO A 180 -67.62 12.16 -12.51
N TYR A 181 -66.31 12.33 -12.58
CA TYR A 181 -65.66 13.43 -13.28
C TYR A 181 -64.45 12.92 -14.06
N ARG A 182 -64.07 13.66 -15.11
CA ARG A 182 -62.86 13.42 -15.90
C ARG A 182 -62.23 14.74 -16.31
N ILE A 183 -60.93 14.86 -16.09
CA ILE A 183 -60.10 16.02 -16.43
C ILE A 183 -58.97 15.51 -17.34
N ALA A 184 -58.89 16.06 -18.54
CA ALA A 184 -57.81 15.80 -19.48
C ALA A 184 -57.12 17.11 -19.87
N ALA A 185 -55.79 17.12 -19.94
CA ALA A 185 -55.01 18.27 -20.39
C ALA A 185 -53.70 17.88 -21.07
N HIS A 186 -53.22 18.72 -21.99
CA HIS A 186 -51.95 18.53 -22.70
C HIS A 186 -51.03 19.75 -22.53
N ALA A 187 -49.76 19.49 -22.21
CA ALA A 187 -48.73 20.51 -22.05
C ALA A 187 -47.99 20.82 -23.37
N GLU A 188 -47.46 22.04 -23.51
CA GLU A 188 -46.70 22.50 -24.69
C GLU A 188 -45.44 21.69 -24.96
N SER A 189 -44.66 21.37 -23.92
CA SER A 189 -43.39 20.65 -24.01
C SER A 189 -43.53 19.13 -24.09
N GLY A 190 -44.73 18.64 -24.40
CA GLY A 190 -45.09 17.23 -24.25
C GLY A 190 -45.55 16.91 -22.83
N GLY A 191 -46.45 15.94 -22.75
CA GLY A 191 -47.03 15.44 -21.52
C GLY A 191 -48.56 15.51 -21.52
N ALA A 192 -49.19 14.55 -20.86
CA ALA A 192 -50.65 14.43 -20.75
C ALA A 192 -51.07 14.18 -19.30
N LEU A 193 -52.11 14.89 -18.87
CA LEU A 193 -52.83 14.66 -17.63
C LEU A 193 -54.14 13.94 -17.97
N ASP A 194 -54.40 12.83 -17.30
CA ASP A 194 -55.68 12.12 -17.28
C ASP A 194 -56.05 11.86 -15.82
N TRP A 195 -57.11 12.51 -15.36
CA TRP A 195 -57.58 12.42 -13.99
C TRP A 195 -59.06 12.11 -13.99
N GLU A 196 -59.41 10.92 -13.53
CA GLU A 196 -60.80 10.43 -13.53
C GLU A 196 -61.16 9.84 -12.17
N GLY A 197 -62.39 10.04 -11.74
CA GLY A 197 -62.81 9.59 -10.42
C GLY A 197 -64.26 9.92 -10.11
N THR A 198 -64.64 9.78 -8.84
CA THR A 198 -65.91 10.24 -8.32
C THR A 198 -65.68 11.25 -7.19
N VAL A 199 -66.54 12.27 -7.12
CA VAL A 199 -66.51 13.30 -6.08
C VAL A 199 -67.88 13.41 -5.41
N SER A 200 -67.90 13.48 -4.08
CA SER A 200 -69.09 13.76 -3.29
C SER A 200 -68.87 15.03 -2.49
N ILE A 201 -69.58 16.10 -2.86
CA ILE A 201 -69.52 17.38 -2.16
C ILE A 201 -70.10 17.26 -0.74
N PRO A 202 -71.26 16.60 -0.50
CA PRO A 202 -71.84 16.50 0.84
C PRO A 202 -70.99 15.64 1.79
N ALA A 203 -70.42 14.53 1.29
CA ALA A 203 -69.58 13.65 2.09
C ALA A 203 -68.11 14.10 2.14
N ALA A 204 -67.78 15.24 1.52
CA ALA A 204 -66.44 15.80 1.50
C ALA A 204 -65.37 14.76 1.13
N ARG A 205 -65.61 13.99 0.07
CA ARG A 205 -64.71 12.89 -0.36
C ARG A 205 -64.55 12.81 -1.87
N SER A 206 -63.40 12.30 -2.30
CA SER A 206 -63.07 12.07 -3.70
C SER A 206 -62.19 10.84 -3.84
N GLU A 207 -62.45 9.99 -4.82
CA GLU A 207 -61.65 8.80 -5.12
C GLU A 207 -61.50 8.65 -6.64
N GLY A 208 -60.35 8.16 -7.11
CA GLY A 208 -60.12 8.01 -8.55
C GLY A 208 -58.68 7.65 -8.91
N THR A 209 -58.37 7.73 -10.20
CA THR A 209 -57.04 7.47 -10.74
C THR A 209 -56.48 8.75 -11.35
N LEU A 210 -55.25 9.08 -10.96
CA LEU A 210 -54.47 10.17 -11.54
C LEU A 210 -53.36 9.59 -12.41
N ARG A 211 -53.21 10.07 -13.65
CA ARG A 211 -52.12 9.71 -14.55
C ARG A 211 -51.53 10.96 -15.21
N ILE A 212 -50.25 11.16 -15.00
CA ILE A 212 -49.41 12.15 -15.68
C ILE A 212 -48.40 11.37 -16.51
N SER A 213 -48.39 11.55 -17.81
CA SER A 213 -47.49 10.84 -18.72
C SER A 213 -46.50 11.79 -19.35
N GLU A 214 -45.20 11.45 -19.33
CA GLU A 214 -44.12 12.12 -20.07
C GLU A 214 -44.06 13.65 -19.88
N LEU A 215 -44.30 14.14 -18.66
CA LEU A 215 -44.19 15.56 -18.32
C LEU A 215 -42.72 16.00 -18.39
N SER A 216 -42.40 16.91 -19.31
CA SER A 216 -41.04 17.46 -19.41
C SER A 216 -40.69 18.30 -18.17
N LEU A 217 -39.54 18.02 -17.56
CA LEU A 217 -39.03 18.76 -16.40
C LEU A 217 -38.27 20.04 -16.77
N ARG A 218 -37.90 20.21 -18.04
CA ARG A 218 -37.13 21.36 -18.54
C ARG A 218 -37.76 22.73 -18.23
N PRO A 219 -39.10 22.92 -18.36
CA PRO A 219 -39.74 24.17 -17.97
C PRO A 219 -39.63 24.46 -16.47
N ILE A 220 -39.74 23.42 -15.64
CA ILE A 220 -39.66 23.52 -14.17
C ILE A 220 -38.22 23.81 -13.74
N TRP A 221 -37.23 23.22 -14.43
CA TRP A 221 -35.80 23.42 -14.17
C TRP A 221 -35.38 24.90 -14.18
N ARG A 222 -35.98 25.73 -15.04
CA ARG A 222 -35.68 27.17 -15.14
C ARG A 222 -35.92 27.94 -13.85
N PHE A 223 -36.79 27.43 -12.96
CA PHE A 223 -37.08 28.05 -11.67
C PHE A 223 -35.99 27.74 -10.65
N ALA A 224 -35.35 26.58 -10.76
CA ALA A 224 -34.29 26.14 -9.85
C ALA A 224 -32.88 26.55 -10.32
N ARG A 225 -32.71 26.79 -11.63
CA ARG A 225 -31.44 27.19 -12.28
C ARG A 225 -30.63 28.26 -11.51
N PRO A 226 -31.20 29.32 -10.91
CA PRO A 226 -30.40 30.34 -10.22
C PRO A 226 -29.65 29.84 -8.98
N TRP A 227 -29.99 28.67 -8.44
CA TRP A 227 -29.41 28.12 -7.21
C TRP A 227 -28.53 26.89 -7.45
N LEU A 228 -28.45 26.42 -8.71
CA LEU A 228 -27.86 25.14 -9.07
C LEU A 228 -26.79 25.36 -10.14
N ARG A 229 -25.66 24.69 -9.99
CA ARG A 229 -24.48 24.85 -10.88
C ARG A 229 -24.48 23.95 -12.12
N PHE A 230 -25.61 23.32 -12.41
CA PHE A 230 -25.79 22.41 -13.53
C PHE A 230 -26.97 22.82 -14.42
N GLU A 231 -27.09 22.19 -15.58
CA GLU A 231 -28.22 22.31 -16.49
C GLU A 231 -28.87 20.95 -16.72
N LEU A 232 -30.19 20.90 -16.54
CA LEU A 232 -31.02 19.76 -16.95
C LEU A 232 -31.30 19.85 -18.45
N ARG A 233 -30.57 19.07 -19.25
CA ARG A 233 -30.73 19.03 -20.71
C ARG A 233 -31.99 18.27 -21.11
N GLU A 234 -32.24 17.12 -20.48
CA GLU A 234 -33.43 16.29 -20.69
C GLU A 234 -33.92 15.68 -19.37
N GLY A 235 -35.23 15.39 -19.29
CA GLY A 235 -35.85 14.71 -18.17
C GLY A 235 -37.36 14.70 -18.31
N LYS A 236 -37.98 13.53 -18.18
CA LYS A 236 -39.44 13.34 -18.30
C LYS A 236 -39.99 12.58 -17.10
N LEU A 237 -41.02 13.14 -16.48
CA LEU A 237 -41.70 12.56 -15.32
C LEU A 237 -43.03 11.94 -15.74
N SER A 238 -43.24 10.68 -15.37
CA SER A 238 -44.55 10.02 -15.41
C SER A 238 -44.95 9.62 -14.00
N LEU A 239 -46.20 9.90 -13.64
CA LEU A 239 -46.80 9.57 -12.35
C LEU A 239 -48.12 8.86 -12.62
N GLN A 240 -48.42 7.82 -11.85
CA GLN A 240 -49.76 7.26 -11.81
C GLN A 240 -50.08 6.73 -10.42
N GLY A 241 -51.36 6.72 -10.05
CA GLY A 241 -51.82 6.13 -8.80
C GLY A 241 -53.32 6.27 -8.62
N ASP A 242 -53.86 5.40 -7.79
CA ASP A 242 -55.24 5.45 -7.34
C ASP A 242 -55.27 6.18 -6.01
N TYR A 243 -56.06 7.25 -5.90
CA TYR A 243 -56.15 8.08 -4.71
C TYR A 243 -57.54 7.97 -4.08
N ALA A 244 -57.61 8.08 -2.76
CA ALA A 244 -58.82 8.34 -2.01
C ALA A 244 -58.53 9.48 -1.02
N VAL A 245 -59.38 10.51 -0.98
CA VAL A 245 -59.22 11.65 -0.09
C VAL A 245 -60.56 12.02 0.53
N SER A 246 -60.55 12.33 1.83
CA SER A 246 -61.69 12.90 2.55
C SER A 246 -61.25 14.14 3.34
N TRP A 247 -62.11 15.14 3.41
CA TRP A 247 -61.82 16.43 4.05
C TRP A 247 -62.95 16.91 4.98
N GLY A 248 -63.86 16.00 5.38
CA GLY A 248 -65.03 16.31 6.19
C GLY A 248 -64.73 16.53 7.68
N GLU A 249 -64.01 15.59 8.31
CA GLU A 249 -63.63 15.63 9.73
C GLU A 249 -62.10 15.70 9.89
N GLY A 250 -61.44 16.47 9.01
CA GLY A 250 -59.98 16.48 8.83
C GLY A 250 -59.57 15.94 7.46
N LEU A 251 -58.33 16.22 7.05
CA LEU A 251 -57.79 15.73 5.78
C LEU A 251 -57.23 14.32 5.98
N ASP A 252 -57.88 13.34 5.37
CA ASP A 252 -57.41 11.95 5.28
C ASP A 252 -57.21 11.59 3.81
N TYR A 253 -56.13 10.88 3.50
CA TYR A 253 -55.74 10.58 2.13
C TYR A 253 -54.91 9.31 2.03
N ASP A 254 -55.26 8.50 1.05
CA ASP A 254 -54.55 7.27 0.70
C ASP A 254 -54.17 7.29 -0.78
N VAL A 255 -53.02 6.73 -1.10
CA VAL A 255 -52.60 6.45 -2.47
C VAL A 255 -52.21 4.98 -2.58
N THR A 256 -52.76 4.27 -3.55
CA THR A 256 -52.45 2.87 -3.84
C THR A 256 -52.02 2.72 -5.29
N ASN A 257 -51.32 1.62 -5.60
CA ASN A 257 -50.79 1.33 -6.94
C ASN A 257 -49.95 2.49 -7.53
N GLY A 258 -49.34 3.30 -6.67
CA GLY A 258 -48.55 4.46 -7.07
C GLY A 258 -47.32 4.01 -7.86
N GLN A 259 -47.04 4.70 -8.96
CA GLN A 259 -45.82 4.51 -9.74
C GLN A 259 -45.27 5.87 -10.17
N LEU A 260 -43.96 6.02 -10.02
CA LEU A 260 -43.20 7.17 -10.50
C LEU A 260 -42.15 6.67 -11.46
N ARG A 261 -42.03 7.32 -12.62
CA ARG A 261 -40.96 7.05 -13.58
C ARG A 261 -40.34 8.35 -14.04
N LEU A 262 -39.05 8.52 -13.78
CA LEU A 262 -38.22 9.58 -14.35
C LEU A 262 -37.42 8.96 -15.49
N ALA A 263 -37.56 9.46 -16.71
CA ALA A 263 -36.93 8.90 -17.92
C ALA A 263 -36.03 9.93 -18.62
N ALA A 264 -35.00 9.43 -19.30
CA ALA A 264 -34.05 10.20 -20.11
C ALA A 264 -33.52 11.43 -19.36
N LEU A 265 -33.01 11.23 -18.15
CA LEU A 265 -32.42 12.30 -17.35
C LEU A 265 -31.01 12.58 -17.88
N ASP A 266 -30.70 13.83 -18.20
CA ASP A 266 -29.38 14.28 -18.60
C ASP A 266 -29.04 15.60 -17.89
N ILE A 267 -28.03 15.54 -17.02
CA ILE A 267 -27.51 16.63 -16.19
C ILE A 267 -26.06 16.88 -16.60
N GLN A 268 -25.78 18.12 -16.98
CA GLN A 268 -24.46 18.58 -17.41
C GLN A 268 -24.09 19.86 -16.65
N PRO A 269 -22.81 20.20 -16.50
CA PRO A 269 -22.41 21.46 -15.88
C PRO A 269 -22.93 22.68 -16.65
N LEU A 270 -23.09 23.81 -15.95
CA LEU A 270 -23.43 25.08 -16.60
C LEU A 270 -22.29 25.57 -17.53
N ASP A 271 -21.05 25.35 -17.11
CA ASP A 271 -19.84 25.63 -17.88
C ASP A 271 -19.03 24.34 -18.07
N ASP A 272 -19.13 23.78 -19.28
CA ASP A 272 -18.39 22.58 -19.69
C ASP A 272 -16.86 22.81 -19.67
N GLN A 273 -16.36 24.05 -19.66
CA GLN A 273 -14.91 24.34 -19.55
C GLN A 273 -14.41 24.27 -18.11
N GLU A 274 -15.20 24.71 -17.14
CA GLU A 274 -14.83 24.65 -15.72
C GLU A 274 -14.91 23.23 -15.18
N LEU A 275 -15.97 22.49 -15.55
CA LEU A 275 -16.22 21.12 -15.10
C LEU A 275 -16.18 20.14 -16.29
N ALA A 276 -15.10 20.17 -17.06
CA ALA A 276 -14.88 19.22 -18.16
C ALA A 276 -15.02 17.77 -17.68
N ASP A 277 -15.44 16.87 -18.57
CA ASP A 277 -15.62 15.44 -18.26
C ASP A 277 -16.56 15.11 -17.10
N THR A 278 -17.43 16.04 -16.71
CA THR A 278 -18.35 15.88 -15.58
C THR A 278 -19.79 15.85 -16.07
N GLY A 279 -20.59 14.91 -15.58
CA GLY A 279 -21.99 14.82 -15.95
C GLY A 279 -22.67 13.57 -15.43
N LEU A 280 -23.99 13.57 -15.48
CA LEU A 280 -24.82 12.46 -15.05
C LEU A 280 -25.96 12.26 -16.03
N SER A 281 -26.13 11.03 -16.51
CA SER A 281 -27.30 10.66 -17.32
C SER A 281 -27.86 9.32 -16.89
N MET A 282 -29.16 9.10 -17.07
CA MET A 282 -29.78 7.80 -16.85
C MET A 282 -30.93 7.56 -17.82
N THR A 283 -31.17 6.28 -18.16
CA THR A 283 -32.32 5.90 -18.99
C THR A 283 -33.61 6.01 -18.21
N ALA A 284 -33.65 5.46 -16.98
CA ALA A 284 -34.81 5.55 -16.13
C ALA A 284 -34.53 5.36 -14.63
N LEU A 285 -35.26 6.08 -13.79
CA LEU A 285 -35.53 5.76 -12.38
C LEU A 285 -37.01 5.42 -12.27
N THR A 286 -37.35 4.22 -11.79
CA THR A 286 -38.73 3.76 -11.61
C THR A 286 -38.99 3.39 -10.15
N VAL A 287 -40.01 3.97 -9.55
CA VAL A 287 -40.52 3.63 -8.22
C VAL A 287 -41.86 2.95 -8.42
N SER A 288 -42.00 1.70 -7.95
CA SER A 288 -43.16 0.85 -8.24
C SER A 288 -43.93 0.44 -7.00
N ALA A 289 -45.26 0.35 -7.16
CA ALA A 289 -46.19 -0.09 -6.13
C ALA A 289 -46.02 0.67 -4.81
N VAL A 290 -46.11 2.01 -4.92
CA VAL A 290 -46.16 2.92 -3.78
C VAL A 290 -47.54 2.86 -3.16
N THR A 291 -47.58 2.58 -1.86
CA THR A 291 -48.77 2.70 -1.03
C THR A 291 -48.49 3.76 0.02
N LEU A 292 -49.34 4.78 0.10
CA LEU A 292 -49.27 5.84 1.09
C LEU A 292 -50.57 5.82 1.88
N ALA A 293 -50.49 5.73 3.21
CA ALA A 293 -51.64 5.84 4.10
C ALA A 293 -51.45 7.04 5.03
N GLY A 294 -52.18 8.13 4.76
CA GLY A 294 -52.00 9.41 5.44
C GLY A 294 -52.40 9.37 6.92
N SER A 295 -53.43 8.59 7.27
CA SER A 295 -53.89 8.41 8.65
C SER A 295 -52.94 7.58 9.52
N GLU A 296 -52.22 6.63 8.90
CA GLU A 296 -51.20 5.81 9.57
C GLU A 296 -49.80 6.44 9.48
N ALA A 297 -49.64 7.48 8.64
CA ALA A 297 -48.36 8.08 8.27
C ALA A 297 -47.34 7.04 7.76
N THR A 298 -47.79 6.12 6.92
CA THR A 298 -46.94 5.07 6.34
C THR A 298 -46.76 5.26 4.83
N VAL A 299 -45.58 4.92 4.33
CA VAL A 299 -45.24 4.85 2.91
C VAL A 299 -44.52 3.54 2.63
N ASP A 300 -45.15 2.64 1.90
CA ASP A 300 -44.55 1.38 1.47
C ASP A 300 -44.20 1.44 -0.02
N VAL A 301 -42.96 1.06 -0.36
CA VAL A 301 -42.43 1.04 -1.71
C VAL A 301 -41.89 -0.36 -2.02
N SER A 302 -42.42 -1.00 -3.05
CA SER A 302 -41.99 -2.37 -3.41
C SER A 302 -40.64 -2.42 -4.12
N GLU A 303 -40.37 -1.47 -5.02
CA GLU A 303 -39.11 -1.43 -5.77
C GLU A 303 -38.75 0.00 -6.19
N VAL A 304 -37.48 0.36 -6.03
CA VAL A 304 -36.83 1.52 -6.66
C VAL A 304 -35.76 0.99 -7.61
N ARG A 305 -35.91 1.19 -8.91
CA ARG A 305 -34.98 0.68 -9.93
C ARG A 305 -34.37 1.82 -10.73
N ILE A 306 -33.05 1.81 -10.85
CA ILE A 306 -32.24 2.74 -11.64
C ILE A 306 -31.59 1.96 -12.78
N ASP A 307 -31.93 2.33 -14.02
CA ASP A 307 -31.46 1.68 -15.24
C ASP A 307 -30.49 2.57 -16.01
N ASN A 308 -29.30 2.03 -16.33
CA ASN A 308 -28.27 2.66 -17.15
C ASN A 308 -27.86 4.06 -16.64
N LEU A 309 -27.58 4.18 -15.34
CA LEU A 309 -26.96 5.39 -14.80
C LEU A 309 -25.51 5.47 -15.28
N ALA A 310 -25.18 6.52 -16.01
CA ALA A 310 -23.84 6.86 -16.44
C ALA A 310 -23.37 8.11 -15.70
N VAL A 311 -22.29 7.98 -14.93
CA VAL A 311 -21.68 9.08 -14.17
C VAL A 311 -20.28 9.34 -14.73
N ALA A 312 -19.96 10.59 -14.99
CA ALA A 312 -18.62 11.02 -15.33
C ALA A 312 -18.15 12.09 -14.34
N GLY A 313 -16.92 11.95 -13.85
CA GLY A 313 -16.33 12.88 -12.91
C GLY A 313 -14.85 12.67 -12.72
N TRP A 314 -14.22 13.56 -11.95
CA TRP A 314 -12.79 13.51 -11.69
C TRP A 314 -12.43 14.02 -10.30
N SER A 315 -11.25 13.62 -9.83
CA SER A 315 -10.60 14.11 -8.61
C SER A 315 -9.19 14.60 -8.93
N GLU A 316 -8.90 15.86 -8.61
CA GLU A 316 -7.59 16.50 -8.77
C GLU A 316 -7.28 17.28 -7.48
N GLY A 317 -6.27 16.84 -6.72
CA GLY A 317 -6.00 17.33 -5.37
C GLY A 317 -7.21 17.18 -4.45
N ALA A 318 -7.67 18.31 -3.88
CA ALA A 318 -8.84 18.36 -3.00
C ALA A 318 -10.17 18.59 -3.75
N GLN A 319 -10.13 18.82 -5.06
CA GLN A 319 -11.32 19.13 -5.85
C GLN A 319 -11.96 17.85 -6.39
N VAL A 320 -13.29 17.80 -6.31
CA VAL A 320 -14.10 16.71 -6.86
C VAL A 320 -15.19 17.31 -7.72
N SER A 321 -15.16 17.04 -9.02
CA SER A 321 -16.00 17.74 -9.98
C SER A 321 -17.50 17.52 -9.77
N LEU A 322 -17.91 16.32 -9.34
CA LEU A 322 -19.30 16.02 -9.00
C LEU A 322 -19.77 16.78 -7.75
N ALA A 323 -18.89 17.01 -6.77
CA ALA A 323 -19.23 17.80 -5.58
C ALA A 323 -19.44 19.27 -5.95
N GLU A 324 -18.61 19.80 -6.85
CA GLU A 324 -18.76 21.16 -7.38
C GLU A 324 -20.00 21.32 -8.26
N LEU A 325 -20.34 20.29 -9.06
CA LEU A 325 -21.54 20.26 -9.91
C LEU A 325 -22.82 20.43 -9.07
N PHE A 326 -22.91 19.75 -7.93
CA PHE A 326 -24.08 19.77 -7.05
C PHE A 326 -23.99 20.80 -5.91
N ALA A 327 -22.97 21.66 -5.90
CA ALA A 327 -22.88 22.74 -4.93
C ALA A 327 -24.02 23.75 -5.17
N MET A 328 -24.79 24.05 -4.12
CA MET A 328 -25.84 25.06 -4.17
C MET A 328 -25.26 26.44 -3.87
N ASP A 329 -25.60 27.43 -4.70
CA ASP A 329 -25.35 28.83 -4.39
C ASP A 329 -26.35 29.32 -3.33
N LYS A 330 -26.05 30.46 -2.67
CA LYS A 330 -26.89 30.99 -1.58
C LYS A 330 -28.36 31.03 -1.99
N LEU A 331 -29.18 30.24 -1.30
CA LEU A 331 -30.63 30.32 -1.37
C LEU A 331 -31.05 31.78 -1.14
N PRO A 332 -32.11 32.25 -1.81
CA PRO A 332 -32.60 33.60 -1.58
C PRO A 332 -32.99 33.67 -0.10
N GLU A 333 -32.42 34.65 0.62
CA GLU A 333 -32.89 34.96 1.96
C GLU A 333 -34.38 35.27 1.83
N SER A 334 -35.21 34.33 2.29
CA SER A 334 -36.65 34.54 2.36
C SER A 334 -36.83 35.78 3.24
N GLY A 335 -37.20 36.89 2.62
CA GLY A 335 -37.49 38.16 3.27
C GLY A 335 -38.74 38.03 4.14
N ALA A 336 -38.59 37.30 5.24
CA ALA A 336 -39.48 37.17 6.37
C ALA A 336 -38.79 36.23 7.38
N GLU A 337 -37.83 36.76 8.15
CA GLU A 337 -37.71 36.36 9.56
C GLU A 337 -39.00 36.81 10.26
N THR A 338 -40.11 36.14 9.96
CA THR A 338 -41.19 36.04 10.93
C THR A 338 -40.71 34.98 11.89
N GLU A 339 -40.38 35.41 13.11
CA GLU A 339 -40.23 34.57 14.30
C GLU A 339 -41.16 33.37 14.16
N ALA A 340 -40.58 32.20 13.84
CA ALA A 340 -41.35 30.99 13.73
C ALA A 340 -41.92 30.74 15.14
N ALA A 341 -43.22 31.00 15.31
CA ALA A 341 -43.94 30.58 16.50
C ALA A 341 -43.60 29.11 16.76
N PRO A 342 -43.33 28.69 18.00
CA PRO A 342 -43.01 27.31 18.31
C PRO A 342 -44.13 26.44 17.72
N ARG A 343 -43.81 25.73 16.64
CA ARG A 343 -44.71 24.71 16.10
C ARG A 343 -44.67 23.59 17.12
N ASP A 344 -45.80 23.35 17.78
CA ASP A 344 -45.98 22.13 18.56
C ASP A 344 -45.67 20.93 17.66
N GLU A 345 -44.59 20.20 17.98
CA GLU A 345 -44.12 18.97 17.32
C GLU A 345 -45.10 17.81 17.53
N THR A 346 -46.33 17.96 17.01
CA THR A 346 -47.43 16.99 17.16
C THR A 346 -47.91 16.46 15.82
N GLY A 347 -47.11 16.61 14.75
CA GLY A 347 -47.33 15.93 13.49
C GLY A 347 -47.05 14.42 13.63
N PRO A 348 -47.70 13.56 12.83
CA PRO A 348 -47.43 12.13 12.86
C PRO A 348 -46.00 11.83 12.40
N GLU A 349 -45.31 10.92 13.09
CA GLU A 349 -43.99 10.43 12.70
C GLU A 349 -44.15 9.46 11.52
N TRP A 350 -43.71 9.87 10.34
CA TRP A 350 -43.83 9.06 9.13
C TRP A 350 -42.94 7.81 9.21
N GLN A 351 -43.45 6.68 8.74
CA GLN A 351 -42.69 5.45 8.53
C GLN A 351 -42.60 5.16 7.04
N VAL A 352 -41.39 5.02 6.50
CA VAL A 352 -41.16 4.73 5.09
C VAL A 352 -40.45 3.39 4.95
N ASN A 353 -41.04 2.44 4.25
CA ASN A 353 -40.45 1.13 3.99
C ASN A 353 -40.16 0.97 2.49
N VAL A 354 -38.92 0.61 2.16
CA VAL A 354 -38.50 0.30 0.79
C VAL A 354 -38.00 -1.14 0.76
N ALA A 355 -38.77 -2.01 0.12
CA ALA A 355 -38.45 -3.44 0.09
C ALA A 355 -37.18 -3.72 -0.73
N ASP A 356 -36.95 -2.99 -1.82
CA ASP A 356 -35.86 -3.26 -2.74
C ASP A 356 -35.44 -2.02 -3.53
N ILE A 357 -34.13 -1.73 -3.54
CA ILE A 357 -33.49 -0.71 -4.38
C ILE A 357 -32.47 -1.41 -5.28
N ARG A 358 -32.54 -1.19 -6.59
CA ARG A 358 -31.62 -1.79 -7.58
C ARG A 358 -31.02 -0.76 -8.52
N LEU A 359 -29.73 -0.86 -8.75
CA LEU A 359 -28.96 -0.18 -9.79
C LEU A 359 -28.48 -1.23 -10.80
N GLN A 360 -28.76 -1.04 -12.09
CA GLN A 360 -28.49 -2.04 -13.12
C GLN A 360 -27.93 -1.42 -14.40
N ASN A 361 -26.99 -2.13 -15.04
CA ASN A 361 -26.35 -1.73 -16.31
C ASN A 361 -25.71 -0.33 -16.25
N SER A 362 -25.23 0.08 -15.08
CA SER A 362 -24.66 1.40 -14.87
C SER A 362 -23.18 1.45 -15.19
N ASN A 363 -22.64 2.64 -15.41
CA ASN A 363 -21.22 2.85 -15.62
C ASN A 363 -20.75 4.13 -14.94
N VAL A 364 -19.49 4.13 -14.53
CA VAL A 364 -18.80 5.30 -14.00
C VAL A 364 -17.51 5.48 -14.78
N ARG A 365 -17.31 6.67 -15.33
CA ARG A 365 -16.03 7.10 -15.91
C ARG A 365 -15.39 8.07 -14.93
N TRP A 366 -14.27 7.66 -14.34
CA TRP A 366 -13.60 8.41 -13.29
C TRP A 366 -12.18 8.77 -13.71
N ARG A 367 -11.82 10.05 -13.70
CA ARG A 367 -10.43 10.49 -13.89
C ARG A 367 -9.75 10.79 -12.56
N SER A 368 -8.57 10.21 -12.34
CA SER A 368 -7.77 10.38 -11.14
C SER A 368 -6.30 10.59 -11.47
N GLU A 369 -5.65 11.53 -10.80
CA GLU A 369 -4.18 11.71 -10.89
C GLU A 369 -3.40 10.60 -10.15
N TYR A 370 -4.09 9.81 -9.33
CA TYR A 370 -3.51 8.74 -8.51
C TYR A 370 -3.42 7.40 -9.26
N THR A 371 -3.87 7.33 -10.51
CA THR A 371 -3.83 6.10 -11.31
C THR A 371 -3.21 6.29 -12.69
N ASP A 372 -2.59 5.24 -13.23
CA ASP A 372 -2.11 5.15 -14.62
C ASP A 372 -2.65 3.87 -15.30
N PRO A 373 -3.63 3.96 -16.23
CA PRO A 373 -4.12 5.18 -16.86
C PRO A 373 -4.91 6.08 -15.89
N PRO A 374 -4.94 7.41 -16.14
CA PRO A 374 -5.67 8.34 -15.29
C PRO A 374 -7.19 8.19 -15.42
N GLU A 375 -7.70 7.70 -16.54
CA GLU A 375 -9.13 7.41 -16.71
C GLU A 375 -9.43 5.94 -16.38
N LEU A 376 -10.36 5.74 -15.46
CA LEU A 376 -10.90 4.44 -15.05
C LEU A 376 -12.33 4.30 -15.56
N LEU A 377 -12.59 3.23 -16.31
CA LEU A 377 -13.91 2.84 -16.79
C LEU A 377 -14.46 1.75 -15.89
N ILE A 378 -15.49 2.06 -15.10
CA ILE A 378 -16.13 1.15 -14.16
C ILE A 378 -17.47 0.72 -14.76
N SER A 379 -17.56 -0.51 -15.26
CA SER A 379 -18.76 -1.02 -15.93
C SER A 379 -18.77 -2.56 -16.03
N PRO A 380 -19.92 -3.23 -15.90
CA PRO A 380 -21.18 -2.68 -15.37
C PRO A 380 -21.06 -2.43 -13.87
N VAL A 381 -21.78 -1.44 -13.36
CA VAL A 381 -22.01 -1.25 -11.92
C VAL A 381 -23.40 -1.78 -11.60
N GLU A 382 -23.46 -2.75 -10.71
CA GLU A 382 -24.71 -3.31 -10.18
C GLU A 382 -24.71 -3.17 -8.67
N ALA A 383 -25.78 -2.61 -8.12
CA ALA A 383 -25.94 -2.47 -6.69
C ALA A 383 -27.37 -2.81 -6.26
N ARG A 384 -27.51 -3.35 -5.06
CA ARG A 384 -28.81 -3.68 -4.47
C ARG A 384 -28.81 -3.39 -2.98
N ALA A 385 -29.91 -2.80 -2.51
CA ALA A 385 -30.19 -2.64 -1.09
C ALA A 385 -31.62 -3.09 -0.80
N GLN A 386 -31.86 -3.79 0.31
CA GLN A 386 -33.15 -4.39 0.61
C GLN A 386 -33.61 -4.05 2.03
N ALA A 387 -34.93 -4.08 2.24
CA ALA A 387 -35.57 -3.91 3.55
C ALA A 387 -35.14 -2.63 4.30
N ILE A 388 -35.08 -1.50 3.58
CA ILE A 388 -34.73 -0.21 4.19
C ILE A 388 -35.99 0.38 4.83
N SER A 389 -35.95 0.66 6.12
CA SER A 389 -36.98 1.42 6.83
C SER A 389 -36.48 2.82 7.20
N TRP A 390 -37.36 3.80 7.26
CA TRP A 390 -37.14 5.09 7.92
C TRP A 390 -38.25 5.30 8.97
N PRO A 391 -37.93 5.63 10.24
CA PRO A 391 -36.58 5.68 10.82
C PRO A 391 -35.79 4.37 10.63
N PHE A 392 -34.47 4.49 10.49
CA PHE A 392 -33.60 3.35 10.22
C PHE A 392 -33.68 2.35 11.35
N SER A 393 -33.91 1.08 11.01
CA SER A 393 -33.98 -0.02 11.98
C SER A 393 -33.66 -1.35 11.30
N GLY A 394 -33.09 -2.29 12.07
CA GLY A 394 -32.78 -3.63 11.59
C GLY A 394 -31.68 -3.69 10.52
N ASP A 395 -31.39 -4.91 10.08
CA ASP A 395 -30.33 -5.18 9.10
C ASP A 395 -30.87 -5.02 7.67
N SER A 396 -30.19 -4.21 6.86
CA SER A 396 -30.45 -4.06 5.43
C SER A 396 -29.43 -4.87 4.63
N PRO A 397 -29.84 -5.91 3.87
CA PRO A 397 -28.96 -6.60 2.94
C PRO A 397 -28.49 -5.66 1.82
N LEU A 398 -27.19 -5.72 1.51
CA LEU A 398 -26.51 -4.90 0.52
C LEU A 398 -25.64 -5.77 -0.38
N SER A 399 -25.62 -5.49 -1.68
CA SER A 399 -24.67 -6.05 -2.64
C SER A 399 -24.20 -4.99 -3.62
N LEU A 400 -22.93 -5.01 -4.01
CA LEU A 400 -22.36 -4.17 -5.05
C LEU A 400 -21.34 -4.99 -5.84
N SER A 401 -21.42 -4.94 -7.17
CA SER A 401 -20.44 -5.53 -8.07
C SER A 401 -20.10 -4.61 -9.22
N PHE A 402 -18.81 -4.52 -9.55
CA PHE A 402 -18.37 -3.78 -10.71
C PHE A 402 -17.06 -4.33 -11.30
N THR A 403 -16.77 -3.95 -12.54
CA THR A 403 -15.48 -4.23 -13.20
C THR A 403 -14.79 -2.92 -13.58
N ILE A 404 -13.52 -2.76 -13.25
CA ILE A 404 -12.68 -1.62 -13.64
C ILE A 404 -11.83 -2.01 -14.87
N ASN A 405 -11.88 -1.19 -15.92
CA ASN A 405 -11.15 -1.35 -17.18
C ASN A 405 -11.23 -2.77 -17.78
N ASP A 406 -12.42 -3.39 -17.71
CA ASP A 406 -12.70 -4.77 -18.16
C ASP A 406 -11.78 -5.86 -17.57
N THR A 407 -11.01 -5.54 -16.52
CA THR A 407 -9.93 -6.39 -15.99
C THR A 407 -10.14 -6.71 -14.52
N THR A 408 -10.31 -5.68 -13.70
CA THR A 408 -10.38 -5.83 -12.24
C THR A 408 -11.82 -6.02 -11.80
N GLN A 409 -12.17 -7.16 -11.21
CA GLN A 409 -13.51 -7.41 -10.70
C GLN A 409 -13.58 -7.15 -9.21
N PHE A 410 -14.60 -6.41 -8.76
CA PHE A 410 -14.88 -6.18 -7.35
C PHE A 410 -16.31 -6.59 -7.02
N THR A 411 -16.50 -7.31 -5.93
CA THR A 411 -17.80 -7.61 -5.35
C THR A 411 -17.78 -7.35 -3.85
N VAL A 412 -18.91 -6.90 -3.32
CA VAL A 412 -19.15 -6.81 -1.88
C VAL A 412 -20.59 -7.21 -1.59
N ASP A 413 -20.79 -8.04 -0.58
CA ASP A 413 -22.07 -8.56 -0.15
C ASP A 413 -22.14 -8.55 1.38
N GLY A 414 -23.28 -8.22 1.95
CA GLY A 414 -23.41 -8.22 3.41
C GLY A 414 -24.72 -7.65 3.90
N ALA A 415 -24.77 -7.37 5.19
CA ALA A 415 -25.91 -6.70 5.82
C ALA A 415 -25.41 -5.61 6.77
N LEU A 416 -26.09 -4.47 6.74
CA LEU A 416 -25.76 -3.28 7.52
C LEU A 416 -26.98 -2.79 8.29
N ALA A 417 -26.83 -2.63 9.60
CA ALA A 417 -27.77 -1.94 10.46
C ALA A 417 -27.63 -0.44 10.23
N LEU A 418 -28.53 0.15 9.42
CA LEU A 418 -28.43 1.56 9.03
C LEU A 418 -28.63 2.55 10.20
N GLU A 419 -29.17 2.08 11.33
CA GLU A 419 -29.38 2.87 12.55
C GLU A 419 -28.07 3.27 13.26
N ASN A 420 -27.06 2.39 13.24
CA ASN A 420 -25.81 2.55 13.97
C ASN A 420 -24.56 2.23 13.12
N GLY A 421 -24.75 1.86 11.85
CA GLY A 421 -23.67 1.53 10.92
C GLY A 421 -22.91 0.25 11.26
N GLN A 422 -23.51 -0.67 12.03
CA GLN A 422 -22.90 -1.98 12.34
C GLN A 422 -23.23 -3.00 11.26
N GLY A 423 -22.27 -3.82 10.87
CA GLY A 423 -22.50 -4.83 9.84
C GLY A 423 -21.28 -5.67 9.53
N ASN A 424 -21.48 -6.75 8.78
CA ASN A 424 -20.40 -7.55 8.23
C ASN A 424 -20.53 -7.55 6.71
N LEU A 425 -19.44 -7.18 6.03
CA LEU A 425 -19.34 -7.14 4.58
C LEU A 425 -18.31 -8.16 4.12
N GLU A 426 -18.71 -9.11 3.28
CA GLU A 426 -17.79 -9.97 2.53
C GLU A 426 -17.40 -9.26 1.24
N TYR A 427 -16.12 -9.24 0.90
CA TYR A 427 -15.64 -8.62 -0.34
C TYR A 427 -14.70 -9.55 -1.11
N SER A 428 -14.64 -9.35 -2.42
CA SER A 428 -13.68 -9.98 -3.32
C SER A 428 -13.19 -8.96 -4.33
N LEU A 429 -11.88 -8.90 -4.51
CA LEU A 429 -11.18 -8.11 -5.52
C LEU A 429 -10.27 -9.07 -6.30
N ALA A 430 -10.44 -9.12 -7.61
CA ALA A 430 -9.67 -9.99 -8.49
C ALA A 430 -8.92 -9.20 -9.55
N ALA A 431 -7.69 -9.63 -9.82
CA ALA A 431 -6.83 -9.12 -10.88
C ALA A 431 -6.56 -7.60 -10.89
N LEU A 432 -6.44 -6.94 -9.72
CA LEU A 432 -6.07 -5.51 -9.66
C LEU A 432 -4.61 -5.31 -10.10
N PRO A 433 -4.31 -4.58 -11.19
CA PRO A 433 -2.94 -4.31 -11.61
C PRO A 433 -2.26 -3.33 -10.64
N LEU A 434 -1.16 -3.74 -10.03
CA LEU A 434 -0.40 -2.90 -9.09
C LEU A 434 0.30 -1.73 -9.79
N ALA A 435 0.65 -1.89 -11.07
CA ALA A 435 1.25 -0.84 -11.90
C ALA A 435 0.35 0.40 -12.05
N TRP A 436 -0.99 0.25 -11.88
CA TRP A 436 -1.91 1.39 -11.90
C TRP A 436 -1.59 2.42 -10.83
N PHE A 437 -0.96 2.04 -9.72
CA PHE A 437 -0.72 2.93 -8.58
C PHE A 437 0.67 3.55 -8.55
N ASN A 438 1.45 3.42 -9.63
CA ASN A 438 2.76 4.09 -9.78
C ASN A 438 2.74 5.60 -9.43
N PRO A 439 1.69 6.39 -9.77
CA PRO A 439 1.61 7.80 -9.39
C PRO A 439 1.63 8.07 -7.87
N ASN A 440 1.36 7.06 -7.03
CA ASN A 440 1.38 7.16 -5.57
C ASN A 440 2.74 6.80 -4.96
N LEU A 441 3.68 6.30 -5.75
CA LEU A 441 5.02 6.01 -5.25
C LEU A 441 5.71 7.32 -4.86
N PRO A 442 6.43 7.37 -3.74
CA PRO A 442 7.17 8.57 -3.34
C PRO A 442 8.11 9.00 -4.48
N SER A 443 8.17 10.29 -4.80
CA SER A 443 9.08 10.81 -5.82
C SER A 443 10.57 10.57 -5.50
N ALA A 444 10.89 10.28 -4.24
CA ALA A 444 12.21 9.86 -3.78
C ALA A 444 12.59 8.44 -4.21
N LEU A 445 11.58 7.60 -4.52
CA LEU A 445 11.76 6.22 -4.94
C LEU A 445 12.04 6.19 -6.45
N LYS A 446 13.29 5.91 -6.83
CA LYS A 446 13.71 5.73 -8.22
C LYS A 446 13.36 4.33 -8.74
N ALA A 447 12.14 3.88 -8.49
CA ALA A 447 11.66 2.57 -8.92
C ALA A 447 10.19 2.63 -9.30
N THR A 448 9.81 1.77 -10.25
CA THR A 448 8.43 1.65 -10.74
C THR A 448 7.98 0.20 -10.69
N ILE A 449 6.69 0.00 -10.44
CA ILE A 449 6.03 -1.30 -10.54
C ILE A 449 5.71 -1.52 -12.03
N THR A 450 6.31 -2.57 -12.60
CA THR A 450 6.16 -2.91 -14.02
C THR A 450 5.05 -3.93 -14.27
N ASP A 451 4.88 -4.89 -13.37
CA ASP A 451 3.81 -5.89 -13.40
C ASP A 451 3.45 -6.32 -11.97
N GLY A 452 2.30 -6.98 -11.83
CA GLY A 452 1.79 -7.49 -10.57
C GLY A 452 0.28 -7.41 -10.52
N LYS A 453 -0.37 -8.51 -10.15
CA LYS A 453 -1.84 -8.59 -9.98
C LYS A 453 -2.19 -8.95 -8.56
N LEU A 454 -3.01 -8.13 -7.93
CA LEU A 454 -3.57 -8.36 -6.60
C LEU A 454 -4.92 -9.07 -6.70
N ASP A 455 -5.02 -10.19 -6.01
CA ASP A 455 -6.26 -10.90 -5.72
C ASP A 455 -6.45 -10.95 -4.20
N THR A 456 -7.60 -10.52 -3.70
CA THR A 456 -7.90 -10.54 -2.27
C THR A 456 -9.39 -10.77 -2.04
N ARG A 457 -9.70 -11.56 -1.01
CA ARG A 457 -11.07 -11.79 -0.54
C ARG A 457 -11.08 -11.77 0.97
N GLY A 458 -12.17 -11.32 1.57
CA GLY A 458 -12.19 -11.14 3.01
C GLY A 458 -13.53 -10.68 3.55
N THR A 459 -13.53 -10.39 4.84
CA THR A 459 -14.66 -9.86 5.57
C THR A 459 -14.25 -8.60 6.32
N ILE A 460 -15.10 -7.59 6.31
CA ILE A 460 -14.94 -6.34 7.04
C ILE A 460 -16.10 -6.24 8.03
N SER A 461 -15.78 -6.13 9.32
CA SER A 461 -16.74 -5.80 10.36
C SER A 461 -16.76 -4.29 10.57
N LEU A 462 -17.94 -3.70 10.46
CA LEU A 462 -18.18 -2.27 10.62
C LEU A 462 -18.81 -1.96 11.97
N ASN A 463 -18.47 -0.79 12.52
CA ASN A 463 -19.17 -0.15 13.63
C ASN A 463 -19.19 1.36 13.37
N GLU A 464 -20.34 2.02 13.53
CA GLU A 464 -20.49 3.45 13.19
C GLU A 464 -20.03 3.78 11.77
N PHE A 465 -20.27 2.87 10.81
CA PHE A 465 -19.83 2.96 9.41
C PHE A 465 -18.30 2.94 9.21
N LEU A 466 -17.53 2.62 10.25
CA LEU A 466 -16.07 2.52 10.20
C LEU A 466 -15.60 1.06 10.33
N PRO A 467 -14.53 0.65 9.62
CA PRO A 467 -13.97 -0.68 9.74
C PRO A 467 -13.29 -0.86 11.11
N VAL A 468 -13.70 -1.90 11.85
CA VAL A 468 -13.11 -2.29 13.14
C VAL A 468 -12.18 -3.48 12.97
N THR A 469 -12.63 -4.50 12.23
CA THR A 469 -11.86 -5.70 11.97
C THR A 469 -11.89 -6.02 10.49
N VAL A 470 -10.73 -6.30 9.90
CA VAL A 470 -10.58 -6.77 8.53
C VAL A 470 -9.92 -8.13 8.57
N ALA A 471 -10.57 -9.15 8.01
CA ALA A 471 -10.00 -10.49 7.85
C ALA A 471 -9.89 -10.81 6.36
N THR A 472 -8.70 -11.14 5.86
CA THR A 472 -8.48 -11.33 4.43
C THR A 472 -7.47 -12.42 4.08
N ASP A 473 -7.76 -13.15 3.01
CA ASP A 473 -6.81 -13.97 2.27
C ASP A 473 -6.51 -13.28 0.93
N GLY A 474 -5.31 -13.46 0.40
CA GLY A 474 -4.98 -12.92 -0.91
C GLY A 474 -3.62 -13.29 -1.42
N SER A 475 -3.34 -12.86 -2.64
CA SER A 475 -2.07 -13.06 -3.30
C SER A 475 -1.73 -11.93 -4.26
N ILE A 476 -0.44 -11.68 -4.40
CA ILE A 476 0.13 -10.92 -5.50
C ILE A 476 0.81 -11.92 -6.43
N THR A 477 0.46 -11.90 -7.72
CA THR A 477 1.04 -12.78 -8.74
C THR A 477 1.81 -12.00 -9.79
N ALA A 478 2.88 -12.61 -10.33
CA ALA A 478 3.73 -12.08 -11.40
C ALA A 478 4.19 -10.64 -11.14
N PHE A 479 4.70 -10.37 -9.93
CA PHE A 479 5.17 -9.03 -9.58
C PHE A 479 6.57 -8.77 -10.14
N SER A 480 6.79 -7.57 -10.68
CA SER A 480 8.13 -7.08 -11.01
C SER A 480 8.25 -5.58 -10.80
N GLY A 481 9.35 -5.16 -10.18
CA GLY A 481 9.74 -3.75 -10.06
C GLY A 481 11.09 -3.50 -10.72
N SER A 482 11.24 -2.38 -11.39
CA SER A 482 12.51 -1.96 -12.02
C SER A 482 12.94 -0.58 -11.52
N MET A 483 14.24 -0.28 -11.63
CA MET A 483 14.76 1.04 -11.33
C MET A 483 14.39 2.01 -12.45
N GLU A 484 14.17 3.28 -12.12
CA GLU A 484 14.05 4.36 -13.09
C GLU A 484 15.34 4.40 -13.94
N ASP A 485 15.22 4.43 -15.28
CA ASP A 485 16.32 4.31 -16.26
C ASP A 485 16.93 2.90 -16.47
N SER A 486 16.34 1.82 -15.94
CA SER A 486 16.78 0.45 -16.17
C SER A 486 15.63 -0.47 -16.63
N GLU A 487 15.81 -1.19 -17.74
CA GLU A 487 14.88 -2.26 -18.15
C GLU A 487 15.05 -3.53 -17.32
N GLU A 488 16.14 -3.66 -16.57
CA GLU A 488 16.37 -4.80 -15.70
C GLU A 488 15.54 -4.71 -14.41
N ALA A 489 14.78 -5.78 -14.12
CA ALA A 489 14.03 -5.91 -12.88
C ALA A 489 14.98 -5.86 -11.67
N LEU A 490 14.69 -4.97 -10.72
CA LEU A 490 15.36 -4.87 -9.43
C LEU A 490 14.95 -6.04 -8.54
N THR A 491 13.66 -6.35 -8.53
CA THR A 491 13.07 -7.46 -7.78
C THR A 491 11.85 -7.99 -8.52
N ARG A 492 11.63 -9.30 -8.44
CA ARG A 492 10.42 -9.96 -8.94
C ARG A 492 10.05 -11.14 -8.08
N TRP A 493 8.79 -11.56 -8.14
CA TRP A 493 8.34 -12.84 -7.60
C TRP A 493 7.12 -13.37 -8.35
N ASP A 494 7.01 -14.69 -8.45
CA ASP A 494 5.86 -15.30 -9.12
C ASP A 494 4.61 -15.22 -8.25
N THR A 495 4.72 -15.49 -6.95
CA THR A 495 3.58 -15.41 -6.04
C THR A 495 4.01 -15.05 -4.62
N VAL A 496 3.37 -14.04 -4.06
CA VAL A 496 3.30 -13.81 -2.61
C VAL A 496 1.86 -14.04 -2.16
N ARG A 497 1.63 -14.96 -1.22
CA ARG A 497 0.30 -15.30 -0.71
C ARG A 497 0.25 -15.13 0.81
N TRP A 498 -0.79 -14.45 1.29
CA TRP A 498 -1.12 -14.39 2.72
C TRP A 498 -2.40 -15.17 3.00
N SER A 499 -2.44 -15.81 4.16
CA SER A 499 -3.62 -16.53 4.65
C SER A 499 -4.00 -16.01 6.03
N GLN A 500 -5.31 -15.79 6.23
CA GLN A 500 -5.90 -15.36 7.50
C GLN A 500 -5.31 -14.07 8.09
N LEU A 501 -4.99 -13.08 7.23
CA LEU A 501 -4.58 -11.76 7.71
C LEU A 501 -5.76 -11.12 8.46
N LYS A 502 -5.60 -10.89 9.76
CA LYS A 502 -6.57 -10.22 10.63
C LYS A 502 -5.98 -8.91 11.12
N VAL A 503 -6.66 -7.81 10.82
CA VAL A 503 -6.30 -6.46 11.24
C VAL A 503 -7.41 -5.96 12.15
N ASN A 504 -7.08 -5.70 13.42
CA ASN A 504 -7.96 -5.00 14.36
C ASN A 504 -7.48 -3.55 14.48
N LEU A 505 -8.28 -2.61 13.95
CA LEU A 505 -7.91 -1.19 13.91
C LEU A 505 -7.98 -0.53 15.30
N ASP A 506 -8.92 -0.95 16.14
CA ASP A 506 -9.11 -0.41 17.49
C ASP A 506 -7.98 -0.85 18.43
N GLU A 507 -7.59 -2.13 18.34
CA GLU A 507 -6.49 -2.70 19.13
C GLU A 507 -5.11 -2.44 18.53
N ARG A 508 -5.05 -1.93 17.28
CA ARG A 508 -3.83 -1.81 16.46
C ARG A 508 -3.05 -3.12 16.39
N LEU A 509 -3.77 -4.22 16.15
CA LEU A 509 -3.22 -5.57 16.08
C LEU A 509 -3.30 -6.10 14.65
N VAL A 510 -2.18 -6.62 14.14
CA VAL A 510 -2.08 -7.35 12.89
C VAL A 510 -1.62 -8.76 13.19
N HIS A 511 -2.42 -9.76 12.82
CA HIS A 511 -2.06 -11.16 12.90
C HIS A 511 -2.16 -11.79 11.51
N LEU A 512 -1.07 -12.38 11.03
CA LEU A 512 -0.98 -13.03 9.73
C LEU A 512 -0.55 -14.49 9.94
N ASP A 513 -1.51 -15.43 9.93
CA ASP A 513 -1.22 -16.84 10.21
C ASP A 513 -0.08 -17.38 9.34
N LYS A 514 -0.05 -17.02 8.04
CA LYS A 514 0.94 -17.54 7.09
C LYS A 514 1.22 -16.61 5.91
N LEU A 515 2.51 -16.40 5.62
CA LEU A 515 3.02 -15.76 4.42
C LEU A 515 3.81 -16.77 3.58
N GLN A 516 3.55 -16.84 2.28
CA GLN A 516 4.28 -17.69 1.34
C GLN A 516 4.86 -16.83 0.23
N ILE A 517 6.17 -16.95 0.01
CA ILE A 517 6.91 -16.29 -1.06
C ILE A 517 7.46 -17.39 -1.97
N HIS A 518 7.09 -17.36 -3.24
CA HIS A 518 7.48 -18.35 -4.23
C HIS A 518 8.17 -17.68 -5.41
N ASP A 519 9.29 -18.27 -5.82
CA ASP A 519 10.14 -17.81 -6.93
C ASP A 519 10.50 -16.31 -6.80
N TYR A 520 10.98 -15.91 -5.62
CA TYR A 520 11.53 -14.58 -5.42
C TYR A 520 12.89 -14.48 -6.11
N GLU A 521 13.07 -13.45 -6.92
CA GLU A 521 14.36 -13.06 -7.45
C GLU A 521 14.74 -11.66 -7.00
N GLY A 522 15.86 -11.61 -6.27
CA GLY A 522 16.51 -10.37 -5.87
C GLY A 522 17.85 -10.19 -6.56
N ARG A 523 18.25 -8.94 -6.75
CA ARG A 523 19.58 -8.59 -7.27
C ARG A 523 20.34 -7.78 -6.24
N VAL A 524 21.54 -8.22 -5.92
CA VAL A 524 22.49 -7.48 -5.06
C VAL A 524 23.70 -7.15 -5.92
N HIS A 525 23.69 -5.95 -6.49
CA HIS A 525 24.72 -5.50 -7.43
C HIS A 525 25.53 -4.38 -6.81
N ILE A 526 26.82 -4.61 -6.59
CA ILE A 526 27.79 -3.60 -6.19
C ILE A 526 28.33 -2.95 -7.47
N ALA A 527 28.14 -1.64 -7.62
CA ALA A 527 28.60 -0.88 -8.76
C ALA A 527 30.10 -0.59 -8.68
N SER A 528 30.67 -0.04 -9.76
CA SER A 528 32.10 0.29 -9.85
C SER A 528 32.59 1.30 -8.80
N ASP A 529 31.69 2.13 -8.27
CA ASP A 529 31.97 3.09 -7.19
C ASP A 529 31.82 2.47 -5.78
N GLY A 530 31.47 1.19 -5.69
CA GLY A 530 31.22 0.47 -4.44
C GLY A 530 29.80 0.63 -3.90
N SER A 531 28.93 1.42 -4.55
CA SER A 531 27.53 1.56 -4.13
C SER A 531 26.72 0.31 -4.47
N VAL A 532 25.81 -0.08 -3.58
CA VAL A 532 24.89 -1.21 -3.83
C VAL A 532 23.67 -0.69 -4.58
N ASN A 533 23.13 -1.44 -5.53
CA ASN A 533 21.90 -1.08 -6.24
C ASN A 533 20.75 -0.72 -5.28
N ALA A 534 20.63 -1.43 -4.14
CA ALA A 534 19.63 -1.14 -3.11
C ALA A 534 19.77 0.27 -2.50
N SER A 535 20.98 0.81 -2.35
CA SER A 535 21.19 2.17 -1.81
C SER A 535 20.87 3.26 -2.83
N ARG A 536 20.75 2.92 -4.12
CA ARG A 536 20.43 3.85 -5.22
C ARG A 536 18.92 3.95 -5.50
N VAL A 537 18.11 3.08 -4.90
CA VAL A 537 16.65 3.06 -5.05
C VAL A 537 15.99 4.27 -4.37
N TRP A 538 16.62 4.82 -3.33
CA TRP A 538 16.11 5.95 -2.56
C TRP A 538 16.97 7.21 -2.76
N GLN A 539 16.35 8.38 -2.81
CA GLN A 539 17.06 9.67 -2.79
C GLN A 539 17.41 10.08 -1.35
N GLU A 540 18.70 10.29 -1.09
CA GLU A 540 19.27 10.55 0.25
C GLU A 540 18.70 11.82 0.92
N GLU A 541 18.35 12.85 0.14
CA GLU A 541 17.83 14.14 0.64
C GLU A 541 16.42 14.09 1.27
N VAL A 542 15.69 12.97 1.16
CA VAL A 542 14.30 12.85 1.68
C VAL A 542 14.21 12.16 3.05
N GLY A 543 15.27 11.46 3.48
CA GLY A 543 15.31 10.75 4.77
C GLY A 543 15.17 11.67 5.99
N GLU A 544 15.73 12.88 5.94
CA GLU A 544 15.65 13.86 7.04
C GLU A 544 14.20 14.35 7.27
N ARG A 545 13.42 14.49 6.19
CA ARG A 545 12.02 14.94 6.23
C ARG A 545 11.07 13.86 6.76
N ALA A 546 11.38 12.59 6.54
CA ALA A 546 10.65 11.46 7.12
C ALA A 546 10.84 11.38 8.64
N GLY A 547 12.05 11.70 9.13
CA GLY A 547 12.32 11.80 10.57
C GLY A 547 11.49 12.89 11.28
N GLU A 548 11.27 14.03 10.61
CA GLU A 548 10.39 15.10 11.12
C GLU A 548 8.90 14.65 11.18
N ILE A 549 8.41 13.94 10.17
CA ILE A 549 7.01 13.44 10.13
C ILE A 549 6.75 12.38 11.21
N VAL A 550 7.72 11.50 11.48
CA VAL A 550 7.62 10.50 12.57
C VAL A 550 7.60 11.18 13.95
N HIS A 551 8.30 12.31 14.11
CA HIS A 551 8.28 13.09 15.34
C HIS A 551 6.94 13.81 15.58
N ASP A 552 6.25 14.23 14.51
CA ASP A 552 4.95 14.91 14.58
C ASP A 552 3.74 13.94 14.74
N LEU A 553 3.91 12.65 14.44
CA LEU A 553 2.79 11.68 14.43
C LEU A 553 2.38 11.13 15.81
N ASP A 554 3.05 11.52 16.90
CA ASP A 554 2.75 11.18 18.32
C ASP A 554 1.92 9.90 18.52
N LEU A 555 2.50 8.74 18.12
CA LEU A 555 1.82 7.45 18.19
C LEU A 555 2.02 6.83 19.58
N ASP A 556 1.21 7.25 20.55
CA ASP A 556 1.19 6.72 21.93
C ASP A 556 1.04 5.17 22.03
N ARG A 557 0.60 4.51 20.95
CA ARG A 557 0.47 3.04 20.85
C ARG A 557 0.95 2.52 19.48
N PRO A 558 2.10 1.84 19.39
CA PRO A 558 2.53 1.24 18.13
C PRO A 558 1.63 0.06 17.74
N TRP A 559 1.61 -0.27 16.45
CA TRP A 559 0.97 -1.48 15.96
C TRP A 559 1.68 -2.73 16.50
N GLN A 560 0.91 -3.71 16.95
CA GLN A 560 1.42 -5.04 17.27
C GLN A 560 1.27 -5.93 16.04
N VAL A 561 2.37 -6.53 15.58
CA VAL A 561 2.40 -7.37 14.38
C VAL A 561 2.86 -8.76 14.78
N ASP A 562 2.11 -9.77 14.34
CA ASP A 562 2.39 -11.18 14.61
C ASP A 562 2.25 -12.00 13.32
N VAL A 563 3.34 -12.65 12.91
CA VAL A 563 3.44 -13.50 11.71
C VAL A 563 4.07 -14.83 12.11
N PRO A 564 3.26 -15.85 12.45
CA PRO A 564 3.77 -17.13 12.96
C PRO A 564 4.61 -17.90 11.94
N GLU A 565 4.28 -17.86 10.65
CA GLU A 565 4.98 -18.62 9.62
C GLU A 565 5.21 -17.81 8.34
N ILE A 566 6.47 -17.68 7.92
CA ILE A 566 6.88 -17.21 6.58
C ILE A 566 7.59 -18.36 5.88
N PHE A 567 7.14 -18.75 4.68
CA PHE A 567 7.81 -19.74 3.84
C PHE A 567 8.37 -19.11 2.59
N ILE A 568 9.60 -19.50 2.25
CA ILE A 568 10.28 -19.11 1.03
C ILE A 568 10.52 -20.37 0.22
N SER A 569 10.25 -20.34 -1.08
CA SER A 569 10.42 -21.50 -1.96
C SER A 569 10.94 -21.11 -3.34
N ASP A 570 11.78 -21.97 -3.90
CA ASP A 570 12.31 -21.88 -5.26
C ASP A 570 12.88 -20.50 -5.62
N SER A 571 13.48 -19.81 -4.65
CA SER A 571 13.91 -18.42 -4.81
C SER A 571 15.40 -18.32 -5.15
N ALA A 572 15.83 -17.19 -5.71
CA ALA A 572 17.20 -16.96 -6.11
C ALA A 572 17.68 -15.52 -5.83
N ILE A 573 18.98 -15.38 -5.60
CA ILE A 573 19.64 -14.09 -5.42
C ILE A 573 20.81 -14.02 -6.41
N ASP A 574 20.76 -13.05 -7.31
CA ASP A 574 21.86 -12.74 -8.23
C ASP A 574 22.79 -11.73 -7.58
N PHE A 575 24.00 -12.16 -7.27
CA PHE A 575 25.03 -11.30 -6.70
C PHE A 575 26.04 -10.93 -7.78
N LYS A 576 26.29 -9.62 -7.94
CA LYS A 576 27.26 -9.09 -8.89
C LYS A 576 28.11 -8.01 -8.22
N ASP A 577 29.42 -8.06 -8.38
CA ASP A 577 30.34 -7.05 -7.90
C ASP A 577 31.17 -6.48 -9.04
N GLU A 578 30.89 -5.24 -9.41
CA GLU A 578 31.57 -4.47 -10.44
C GLU A 578 32.61 -3.49 -9.86
N SER A 579 32.81 -3.46 -8.53
CA SER A 579 33.83 -2.65 -7.86
C SER A 579 35.26 -3.19 -8.05
N LEU A 580 35.35 -4.44 -8.54
CA LEU A 580 36.60 -5.13 -8.83
C LEU A 580 37.07 -4.86 -10.28
N PRO A 581 38.38 -4.90 -10.56
CA PRO A 581 38.91 -4.78 -11.92
C PRO A 581 38.33 -5.81 -12.92
N ILE A 582 38.00 -7.00 -12.41
CA ILE A 582 37.29 -8.05 -13.13
C ILE A 582 35.96 -8.24 -12.39
N PRO A 583 34.79 -8.03 -13.02
CA PRO A 583 33.52 -8.19 -12.34
C PRO A 583 33.31 -9.62 -11.84
N PHE A 584 32.84 -9.76 -10.61
CA PHE A 584 32.43 -11.03 -10.02
C PHE A 584 30.91 -11.19 -10.14
N ARG A 585 30.44 -12.41 -10.40
CA ARG A 585 29.01 -12.74 -10.38
C ARG A 585 28.81 -14.17 -9.91
N THR A 586 27.82 -14.39 -9.06
CA THR A 586 27.39 -15.72 -8.59
C THR A 586 25.90 -15.70 -8.32
N ILE A 587 25.24 -16.86 -8.41
CA ILE A 587 23.82 -17.00 -8.12
C ILE A 587 23.65 -17.91 -6.91
N ILE A 588 22.92 -17.44 -5.91
CA ILE A 588 22.43 -18.28 -4.82
C ILE A 588 21.02 -18.71 -5.20
N GLY A 589 20.88 -19.94 -5.69
CA GLY A 589 19.61 -20.52 -6.15
C GLY A 589 19.02 -21.53 -5.16
N ASP A 590 17.89 -22.11 -5.54
CA ASP A 590 17.16 -23.12 -4.76
C ASP A 590 16.91 -22.68 -3.30
N VAL A 591 16.70 -21.38 -3.08
CA VAL A 591 16.51 -20.82 -1.74
C VAL A 591 15.13 -21.23 -1.22
N ASN A 592 15.15 -22.10 -0.23
CA ASN A 592 13.98 -22.72 0.38
C ASN A 592 14.12 -22.68 1.91
N GLY A 593 13.07 -22.27 2.61
CA GLY A 593 13.15 -22.16 4.06
C GLY A 593 11.90 -21.64 4.74
N SER A 594 12.00 -21.50 6.06
CA SER A 594 10.96 -20.92 6.90
C SER A 594 11.55 -19.96 7.92
N ILE A 595 10.80 -18.88 8.19
CA ILE A 595 11.00 -17.99 9.31
C ILE A 595 9.77 -18.12 10.20
N ILE A 596 9.96 -18.43 11.49
CA ILE A 596 8.89 -18.77 12.41
C ILE A 596 8.84 -17.73 13.53
N ASN A 597 7.63 -17.34 13.93
CA ASN A 597 7.37 -16.45 15.07
C ASN A 597 7.97 -15.04 14.92
N VAL A 598 7.70 -14.37 13.79
CA VAL A 598 8.02 -12.95 13.62
C VAL A 598 6.96 -12.14 14.35
N SER A 599 7.29 -11.62 15.53
CA SER A 599 6.33 -10.91 16.39
C SER A 599 6.95 -9.66 16.98
N SER A 600 6.23 -8.54 16.94
CA SER A 600 6.66 -7.29 17.57
C SER A 600 6.40 -7.26 19.08
N ALA A 601 5.93 -8.36 19.66
CA ALA A 601 5.77 -8.50 21.10
C ALA A 601 7.15 -8.42 21.79
N PRO A 602 7.29 -7.70 22.92
CA PRO A 602 8.56 -7.55 23.61
C PRO A 602 9.19 -8.91 23.96
N GLY A 603 10.42 -9.15 23.50
CA GLY A 603 11.18 -10.38 23.77
C GLY A 603 10.76 -11.60 22.93
N ALA A 604 9.93 -11.43 21.91
CA ALA A 604 9.58 -12.52 21.00
C ALA A 604 10.78 -12.94 20.14
N ALA A 605 11.18 -14.21 20.28
CA ALA A 605 12.23 -14.81 19.47
C ALA A 605 11.66 -15.36 18.16
N THR A 606 12.35 -15.08 17.07
CA THR A 606 12.09 -15.54 15.71
C THR A 606 13.12 -16.59 15.33
N ASP A 607 12.69 -17.73 14.82
CA ASP A 607 13.59 -18.80 14.34
C ASP A 607 13.73 -18.74 12.82
N VAL A 608 14.95 -18.98 12.32
CA VAL A 608 15.29 -18.95 10.89
C VAL A 608 15.88 -20.30 10.48
N ASP A 609 15.32 -20.92 9.43
CA ASP A 609 15.93 -22.07 8.73
C ASP A 609 15.77 -21.88 7.22
N ILE A 610 16.84 -21.44 6.56
CA ILE A 610 16.89 -21.21 5.12
C ILE A 610 18.04 -22.01 4.53
N LYS A 611 17.77 -22.73 3.45
CA LYS A 611 18.73 -23.54 2.70
C LYS A 611 18.74 -23.11 1.24
N GLY A 612 19.87 -23.27 0.57
CA GLY A 612 20.00 -23.00 -0.86
C GLY A 612 21.26 -23.62 -1.44
N SER A 613 21.61 -23.21 -2.65
CA SER A 613 22.82 -23.64 -3.35
C SER A 613 23.51 -22.45 -4.04
N VAL A 614 24.83 -22.35 -3.92
CA VAL A 614 25.65 -21.43 -4.71
C VAL A 614 25.98 -22.10 -6.04
N ASP A 615 25.66 -21.41 -7.13
CA ASP A 615 25.82 -21.84 -8.53
C ASP A 615 25.24 -23.24 -8.84
N GLY A 616 24.25 -23.69 -8.05
CA GLY A 616 23.52 -24.94 -8.24
C GLY A 616 24.16 -26.21 -7.65
N TYR A 617 25.32 -26.10 -6.97
CA TYR A 617 26.02 -27.30 -6.46
C TYR A 617 26.62 -27.17 -5.06
N ALA A 618 26.97 -25.96 -4.60
CA ALA A 618 27.58 -25.76 -3.28
C ALA A 618 26.51 -25.42 -2.24
N PRO A 619 26.20 -26.29 -1.26
CA PRO A 619 25.13 -26.03 -0.30
C PRO A 619 25.42 -24.80 0.56
N VAL A 620 24.39 -23.99 0.77
CA VAL A 620 24.36 -22.90 1.75
C VAL A 620 23.20 -23.10 2.72
N ALA A 621 23.42 -22.81 4.00
CA ALA A 621 22.35 -22.81 5.00
C ALA A 621 22.52 -21.67 5.99
N LEU A 622 21.41 -21.02 6.33
CA LEU A 622 21.28 -20.01 7.38
C LEU A 622 20.32 -20.56 8.44
N LEU A 623 20.83 -20.75 9.65
CA LEU A 623 20.10 -21.31 10.78
C LEU A 623 20.27 -20.38 11.99
N GLY A 624 19.26 -20.27 12.85
CA GLY A 624 19.42 -19.57 14.12
C GLY A 624 18.16 -18.89 14.60
N SER A 625 18.34 -17.90 15.47
CA SER A 625 17.25 -17.13 16.06
C SER A 625 17.58 -15.64 16.18
N ALA A 626 16.56 -14.80 16.28
CA ALA A 626 16.69 -13.36 16.48
C ALA A 626 15.54 -12.79 17.31
N VAL A 627 15.76 -11.67 17.99
CA VAL A 627 14.72 -10.87 18.68
C VAL A 627 14.72 -9.47 18.06
N PRO A 628 14.19 -9.32 16.84
CA PRO A 628 14.44 -8.12 16.02
C PRO A 628 13.72 -6.86 16.51
N PHE A 629 12.65 -7.00 17.31
CA PHE A 629 11.81 -5.89 17.78
C PHE A 629 12.03 -5.52 19.25
N ALA A 630 13.08 -6.07 19.91
CA ALA A 630 13.47 -5.61 21.24
C ALA A 630 14.15 -4.23 21.17
N ASP A 631 14.09 -3.46 22.26
CA ASP A 631 14.77 -2.15 22.38
C ASP A 631 16.27 -2.25 22.03
N THR A 632 16.89 -3.36 22.41
CA THR A 632 18.21 -3.79 21.95
C THR A 632 18.05 -5.10 21.19
N PRO A 633 18.13 -5.09 19.84
CA PRO A 633 17.98 -6.31 19.05
C PRO A 633 19.02 -7.37 19.43
N GLU A 634 18.57 -8.61 19.53
CA GLU A 634 19.43 -9.78 19.76
C GLU A 634 19.40 -10.68 18.51
N LEU A 635 20.52 -11.32 18.19
CA LEU A 635 20.59 -12.32 17.12
C LEU A 635 21.61 -13.40 17.47
N ASP A 636 21.38 -14.62 17.00
CA ASP A 636 22.32 -15.73 17.01
C ASP A 636 22.09 -16.53 15.71
N LEU A 637 22.91 -16.26 14.69
CA LEU A 637 22.76 -16.79 13.34
C LEU A 637 24.03 -17.52 12.91
N GLU A 638 23.85 -18.71 12.36
CA GLU A 638 24.89 -19.55 11.77
C GLU A 638 24.67 -19.63 10.25
N LEU A 639 25.62 -19.08 9.49
CA LEU A 639 25.64 -19.15 8.03
C LEU A 639 26.76 -20.09 7.59
N THR A 640 26.40 -21.15 6.88
CA THR A 640 27.32 -22.19 6.42
C THR A 640 27.37 -22.26 4.91
N PHE A 641 28.57 -22.36 4.35
CA PHE A 641 28.84 -22.63 2.95
C PHE A 641 29.74 -23.86 2.86
N LYS A 642 29.43 -24.82 1.97
CA LYS A 642 30.23 -26.04 1.84
C LYS A 642 30.71 -26.26 0.41
N GLY A 643 32.03 -26.28 0.24
CA GLY A 643 32.67 -26.63 -1.03
C GLY A 643 32.41 -25.64 -2.17
N VAL A 644 32.43 -24.34 -1.88
CA VAL A 644 32.37 -23.27 -2.88
C VAL A 644 33.67 -23.29 -3.70
N ASP A 645 33.57 -23.25 -5.03
CA ASP A 645 34.74 -23.27 -5.91
C ASP A 645 35.48 -21.94 -5.86
N MET A 646 36.70 -21.96 -5.33
CA MET A 646 37.49 -20.76 -5.12
C MET A 646 38.01 -20.15 -6.43
N VAL A 647 38.00 -20.88 -7.54
CA VAL A 647 38.40 -20.33 -8.85
C VAL A 647 37.52 -19.13 -9.21
N LEU A 648 36.22 -19.19 -8.86
CA LEU A 648 35.27 -18.09 -9.07
C LEU A 648 35.59 -16.86 -8.22
N LEU A 649 36.33 -17.01 -7.12
CA LEU A 649 36.78 -15.94 -6.24
C LEU A 649 38.12 -15.31 -6.67
N SER A 650 38.70 -15.75 -7.79
CA SER A 650 39.91 -15.17 -8.36
C SER A 650 39.86 -13.64 -8.54
N PRO A 651 38.73 -13.00 -8.92
CA PRO A 651 38.64 -11.54 -8.96
C PRO A 651 38.96 -10.87 -7.61
N TYR A 652 38.51 -11.44 -6.50
CA TYR A 652 38.83 -10.94 -5.15
C TYR A 652 40.28 -11.22 -4.77
N SER A 653 40.74 -12.47 -4.97
CA SER A 653 42.12 -12.86 -4.64
C SER A 653 43.14 -12.06 -5.45
N GLY A 654 42.91 -11.85 -6.75
CA GLY A 654 43.79 -11.02 -7.58
C GLY A 654 43.84 -9.56 -7.13
N THR A 655 42.70 -9.00 -6.70
CA THR A 655 42.60 -7.61 -6.26
C THR A 655 43.27 -7.38 -4.90
N TYR A 656 43.02 -8.24 -3.92
CA TYR A 656 43.45 -8.00 -2.52
C TYR A 656 44.69 -8.80 -2.12
N ALA A 657 44.88 -9.99 -2.68
CA ALA A 657 46.02 -10.86 -2.40
C ALA A 657 47.07 -10.86 -3.53
N GLY A 658 46.79 -10.24 -4.68
CA GLY A 658 47.73 -10.13 -5.79
C GLY A 658 47.98 -11.43 -6.55
N HIS A 659 47.18 -12.47 -6.34
CA HIS A 659 47.29 -13.76 -7.03
C HIS A 659 45.93 -14.31 -7.41
N SER A 660 45.82 -14.91 -8.59
CA SER A 660 44.64 -15.69 -8.99
C SER A 660 44.60 -17.05 -8.26
N ILE A 661 43.47 -17.76 -8.33
CA ILE A 661 43.31 -19.09 -7.74
C ILE A 661 43.12 -20.10 -8.88
N GLU A 662 44.04 -21.07 -9.00
CA GLU A 662 43.94 -22.13 -10.00
C GLU A 662 42.97 -23.23 -9.58
N ARG A 663 42.89 -23.51 -8.27
CA ARG A 663 42.03 -24.53 -7.68
C ARG A 663 41.88 -24.30 -6.17
N GLY A 664 40.73 -24.66 -5.62
CA GLY A 664 40.51 -24.79 -4.18
C GLY A 664 39.03 -24.92 -3.88
N LEU A 665 38.68 -25.56 -2.77
CA LEU A 665 37.31 -25.61 -2.27
C LEU A 665 37.24 -24.87 -0.93
N LEU A 666 36.31 -23.92 -0.83
CA LEU A 666 36.08 -23.12 0.36
C LEU A 666 34.84 -23.63 1.10
N SER A 667 34.98 -23.88 2.39
CA SER A 667 33.86 -24.02 3.31
C SER A 667 33.96 -22.94 4.39
N LEU A 668 32.84 -22.31 4.69
CA LEU A 668 32.74 -21.23 5.67
C LEU A 668 31.67 -21.62 6.68
N ASP A 669 32.01 -21.56 7.96
CA ASP A 669 31.03 -21.63 9.05
C ASP A 669 31.11 -20.31 9.82
N LEU A 670 30.06 -19.49 9.68
CA LEU A 670 30.01 -18.11 10.16
C LEU A 670 28.94 -18.00 11.25
N GLY A 671 29.35 -18.06 12.52
CA GLY A 671 28.45 -17.90 13.66
C GLY A 671 28.50 -16.48 14.22
N TYR A 672 27.41 -15.73 14.11
CA TYR A 672 27.33 -14.36 14.60
C TYR A 672 26.26 -14.23 15.67
N SER A 673 26.65 -13.65 16.81
CA SER A 673 25.73 -13.29 17.89
C SER A 673 25.81 -11.80 18.20
N LEU A 674 24.66 -11.19 18.47
CA LEU A 674 24.53 -9.79 18.91
C LEU A 674 23.83 -9.77 20.26
N GLU A 675 24.51 -9.25 21.27
CA GLU A 675 23.95 -9.04 22.61
C GLU A 675 24.38 -7.67 23.11
N ASN A 676 23.45 -6.86 23.62
CA ASN A 676 23.73 -5.53 24.16
C ASN A 676 24.56 -4.64 23.21
N ASN A 677 24.21 -4.64 21.92
CA ASN A 677 24.93 -3.92 20.86
C ASN A 677 26.40 -4.35 20.64
N ARG A 678 26.79 -5.52 21.16
CA ARG A 678 28.12 -6.09 20.92
C ARG A 678 28.01 -7.31 20.02
N LEU A 679 28.55 -7.19 18.82
CA LEU A 679 28.64 -8.29 17.86
C LEU A 679 29.83 -9.18 18.22
N LYS A 680 29.59 -10.48 18.34
CA LYS A 680 30.59 -11.53 18.45
C LYS A 680 30.43 -12.48 17.26
N GLY A 681 31.42 -12.51 16.39
CA GLY A 681 31.52 -13.42 15.27
C GLY A 681 32.57 -14.50 15.53
N ASN A 682 32.22 -15.75 15.34
CA ASN A 682 33.14 -16.87 15.27
C ASN A 682 33.15 -17.39 13.84
N ASN A 683 34.20 -17.07 13.10
CA ASN A 683 34.32 -17.42 11.69
C ASN A 683 35.33 -18.56 11.56
N GLN A 684 34.87 -19.71 11.06
CA GLN A 684 35.74 -20.80 10.66
C GLN A 684 35.80 -20.87 9.13
N ILE A 685 37.03 -20.82 8.61
CA ILE A 685 37.31 -20.80 7.18
C ILE A 685 38.15 -22.04 6.90
N VAL A 686 37.57 -22.99 6.17
CA VAL A 686 38.24 -24.23 5.77
C VAL A 686 38.48 -24.18 4.28
N ILE A 687 39.74 -24.30 3.86
CA ILE A 687 40.11 -24.33 2.46
C ILE A 687 40.80 -25.66 2.16
N ASP A 688 40.29 -26.41 1.18
CA ASP A 688 40.85 -27.68 0.73
C ASP A 688 41.57 -27.49 -0.62
N GLN A 689 42.81 -27.96 -0.69
CA GLN A 689 43.61 -28.08 -1.91
C GLN A 689 43.83 -26.75 -2.66
N LEU A 690 44.02 -25.66 -1.91
CA LEU A 690 44.33 -24.35 -2.47
C LEU A 690 45.61 -24.39 -3.30
N LYS A 691 45.52 -23.88 -4.52
CA LYS A 691 46.66 -23.61 -5.39
C LYS A 691 46.54 -22.20 -5.97
N LEU A 692 47.52 -21.36 -5.66
CA LEU A 692 47.65 -20.03 -6.24
C LEU A 692 48.07 -20.13 -7.71
N GLY A 693 47.56 -19.22 -8.52
CA GLY A 693 47.93 -19.06 -9.92
C GLY A 693 48.86 -17.86 -10.14
N ASP A 694 48.81 -17.34 -11.37
CA ASP A 694 49.62 -16.21 -11.79
C ASP A 694 49.39 -14.98 -10.89
N LYS A 695 50.48 -14.23 -10.68
CA LYS A 695 50.46 -12.94 -10.00
C LYS A 695 49.61 -11.95 -10.80
N VAL A 696 48.72 -11.26 -10.11
CA VAL A 696 47.82 -10.25 -10.67
C VAL A 696 48.30 -8.88 -10.19
N ASP A 697 48.62 -7.99 -11.14
CA ASP A 697 48.96 -6.61 -10.81
C ASP A 697 47.71 -5.87 -10.31
N SER A 698 47.66 -5.60 -9.00
CA SER A 698 46.66 -4.74 -8.38
C SER A 698 47.31 -3.74 -7.44
N ASP A 699 46.85 -2.50 -7.52
CA ASP A 699 47.22 -1.39 -6.63
C ASP A 699 46.67 -1.57 -5.20
N LYS A 700 45.67 -2.44 -5.03
CA LYS A 700 45.07 -2.80 -3.73
C LYS A 700 45.66 -4.08 -3.11
N ALA A 701 46.58 -4.76 -3.82
CA ALA A 701 47.16 -6.00 -3.33
C ALA A 701 48.09 -5.75 -2.13
N LEU A 702 47.95 -6.59 -1.11
CA LEU A 702 48.84 -6.57 0.06
C LEU A 702 50.17 -7.26 -0.29
N ASP A 703 51.29 -6.66 0.13
CA ASP A 703 52.63 -7.25 -0.02
C ASP A 703 52.85 -8.32 1.05
N LEU A 704 52.26 -9.50 0.83
CA LEU A 704 52.33 -10.65 1.73
C LEU A 704 53.04 -11.82 1.04
N PRO A 705 53.94 -12.55 1.72
CA PRO A 705 54.55 -13.76 1.17
C PRO A 705 53.58 -14.94 1.29
N LEU A 706 52.58 -14.95 0.41
CA LEU A 706 51.46 -15.88 0.45
C LEU A 706 51.86 -17.35 0.25
N GLU A 707 52.92 -17.62 -0.52
CA GLU A 707 53.42 -18.98 -0.72
C GLU A 707 53.98 -19.58 0.58
N LEU A 708 54.76 -18.82 1.34
CA LEU A 708 55.23 -19.21 2.67
C LEU A 708 54.06 -19.37 3.65
N ALA A 709 53.11 -18.44 3.62
CA ALA A 709 51.90 -18.52 4.44
C ALA A 709 51.09 -19.79 4.12
N LEU A 710 50.96 -20.12 2.83
CA LEU A 710 50.30 -21.34 2.37
C LEU A 710 51.03 -22.57 2.89
N ALA A 711 52.36 -22.62 2.79
CA ALA A 711 53.17 -23.74 3.28
C ALA A 711 53.09 -23.92 4.81
N LEU A 712 52.91 -22.83 5.57
CA LEU A 712 52.78 -22.84 7.03
C LEU A 712 51.37 -23.12 7.54
N LEU A 713 50.33 -22.78 6.76
CA LEU A 713 48.93 -22.94 7.17
C LEU A 713 48.29 -24.23 6.64
N THR A 714 48.84 -24.80 5.56
CA THR A 714 48.33 -26.04 4.95
C THR A 714 48.83 -27.27 5.70
N ASP A 715 47.91 -28.15 6.07
CA ASP A 715 48.22 -29.41 6.74
C ASP A 715 48.64 -30.53 5.75
N MET A 716 48.83 -31.75 6.26
CA MET A 716 49.21 -32.90 5.44
C MET A 716 48.14 -33.39 4.46
N ASN A 717 46.88 -33.00 4.65
CA ASN A 717 45.77 -33.32 3.76
C ASN A 717 45.54 -32.23 2.71
N GLY A 718 46.33 -31.15 2.72
CA GLY A 718 46.11 -30.01 1.84
C GLY A 718 45.03 -29.05 2.36
N VAL A 719 44.68 -29.10 3.64
CA VAL A 719 43.61 -28.31 4.27
C VAL A 719 44.20 -27.17 5.09
N ILE A 720 43.60 -25.99 4.96
CA ILE A 720 43.84 -24.81 5.77
C ILE A 720 42.60 -24.58 6.63
N ASP A 721 42.74 -24.58 7.96
CA ASP A 721 41.64 -24.31 8.90
C ASP A 721 41.96 -23.05 9.72
N LEU A 722 41.25 -21.96 9.42
CA LEU A 722 41.44 -20.66 10.07
C LEU A 722 40.24 -20.35 10.95
N LYS A 723 40.48 -20.10 12.23
CA LYS A 723 39.47 -19.65 13.18
C LYS A 723 39.72 -18.18 13.51
N ILE A 724 38.81 -17.33 13.07
CA ILE A 724 38.95 -15.88 13.11
C ILE A 724 37.82 -15.30 13.97
N PRO A 725 38.08 -15.07 15.27
CA PRO A 725 37.12 -14.37 16.11
C PRO A 725 37.06 -12.90 15.70
N VAL A 726 35.86 -12.35 15.68
CA VAL A 726 35.58 -10.94 15.40
C VAL A 726 34.71 -10.43 16.53
N GLU A 727 35.11 -9.33 17.15
CA GLU A 727 34.28 -8.65 18.15
C GLU A 727 34.23 -7.16 17.84
N GLY A 728 33.08 -6.54 18.10
CA GLY A 728 32.98 -5.09 18.11
C GLY A 728 31.63 -4.58 18.59
N ASP A 729 31.56 -3.27 18.82
CA ASP A 729 30.34 -2.55 19.15
C ASP A 729 29.72 -2.02 17.87
N VAL A 730 28.47 -2.39 17.58
CA VAL A 730 27.78 -1.97 16.35
C VAL A 730 27.41 -0.48 16.35
N ASN A 731 27.45 0.21 17.51
CA ASN A 731 27.20 1.64 17.59
C ASN A 731 28.46 2.50 17.40
N ASP A 732 29.64 1.90 17.29
CA ASP A 732 30.85 2.66 17.02
C ASP A 732 30.87 3.12 15.55
N PRO A 733 30.92 4.43 15.25
CA PRO A 733 30.95 4.93 13.88
C PRO A 733 32.21 4.53 13.08
N GLN A 734 33.23 3.96 13.72
CA GLN A 734 34.41 3.39 13.04
C GLN A 734 34.32 1.86 12.86
N PHE A 735 33.26 1.21 13.35
CA PHE A 735 33.10 -0.24 13.25
C PHE A 735 32.81 -0.67 11.81
N ALA A 736 33.72 -1.43 11.21
CA ALA A 736 33.55 -2.07 9.92
C ALA A 736 34.04 -3.52 9.99
N ILE A 737 33.13 -4.48 9.79
CA ILE A 737 33.43 -5.92 9.88
C ILE A 737 34.60 -6.30 8.97
N GLY A 738 34.67 -5.73 7.77
CA GLY A 738 35.71 -6.02 6.79
C GLY A 738 37.12 -5.70 7.26
N SER A 739 37.35 -4.57 7.94
CA SER A 739 38.70 -4.20 8.40
C SER A 739 39.15 -5.04 9.59
N VAL A 740 38.22 -5.45 10.46
CA VAL A 740 38.50 -6.33 11.61
C VAL A 740 38.87 -7.74 11.12
N VAL A 741 38.09 -8.30 10.18
CA VAL A 741 38.38 -9.60 9.58
C VAL A 741 39.69 -9.56 8.80
N ALA A 742 39.88 -8.56 7.92
CA ALA A 742 41.11 -8.41 7.15
C ALA A 742 42.33 -8.25 8.06
N GLY A 743 42.23 -7.43 9.11
CA GLY A 743 43.30 -7.24 10.08
C GLY A 743 43.65 -8.52 10.85
N ALA A 744 42.66 -9.35 11.16
CA ALA A 744 42.89 -10.65 11.80
C ALA A 744 43.59 -11.64 10.86
N ILE A 745 43.19 -11.71 9.58
CA ILE A 745 43.86 -12.54 8.55
C ILE A 745 45.29 -12.07 8.33
N VAL A 746 45.51 -10.77 8.12
CA VAL A 746 46.83 -10.19 7.92
C VAL A 746 47.73 -10.48 9.11
N ASN A 747 47.26 -10.23 10.35
CA ASN A 747 48.03 -10.54 11.55
C ASN A 747 48.37 -12.04 11.66
N LEU A 748 47.46 -12.94 11.27
CA LEU A 748 47.71 -14.37 11.28
C LEU A 748 48.82 -14.75 10.29
N ILE A 749 48.74 -14.24 9.05
CA ILE A 749 49.74 -14.46 8.01
C ILE A 749 51.09 -13.84 8.41
N THR A 750 51.10 -12.59 8.87
CA THR A 750 52.32 -11.91 9.34
C THR A 750 52.96 -12.65 10.50
N LYS A 751 52.19 -13.13 11.48
CA LYS A 751 52.73 -13.96 12.58
C LYS A 751 53.30 -15.28 12.10
N ALA A 752 52.64 -15.96 11.15
CA ALA A 752 53.14 -17.20 10.58
C ALA A 752 54.51 -16.99 9.93
N VAL A 753 54.65 -15.92 9.14
CA VAL A 753 55.86 -15.59 8.39
C VAL A 753 57.00 -15.08 9.28
N THR A 754 56.68 -14.22 10.26
CA THR A 754 57.70 -13.58 11.12
C THR A 754 58.17 -14.49 12.26
N ALA A 755 57.42 -15.54 12.59
CA ALA A 755 57.75 -16.48 13.65
C ALA A 755 57.34 -17.94 13.31
N PRO A 756 57.88 -18.53 12.22
CA PRO A 756 57.46 -19.85 11.74
C PRO A 756 57.66 -20.97 12.77
N PHE A 757 58.75 -20.92 13.55
CA PHE A 757 59.04 -21.90 14.59
C PHE A 757 58.14 -21.76 15.83
N ALA A 758 57.59 -20.59 16.11
CA ALA A 758 56.60 -20.43 17.18
C ALA A 758 55.28 -21.13 16.79
N LEU A 759 54.90 -21.05 15.51
CA LEU A 759 53.74 -21.76 14.98
C LEU A 759 53.96 -23.28 14.98
N LEU A 760 55.12 -23.76 14.50
CA LEU A 760 55.50 -25.18 14.58
C LEU A 760 55.53 -25.69 16.03
N GLY A 761 56.08 -24.90 16.97
CA GLY A 761 56.10 -25.25 18.40
C GLY A 761 54.70 -25.41 18.99
N SER A 762 53.77 -24.54 18.61
CA SER A 762 52.38 -24.61 19.08
C SER A 762 51.64 -25.88 18.64
N LEU A 763 52.01 -26.49 17.52
CA LEU A 763 51.41 -27.73 17.00
C LEU A 763 51.73 -28.95 17.86
N VAL A 764 52.88 -28.91 18.53
CA VAL A 764 53.42 -30.02 19.34
C VAL A 764 53.48 -29.68 20.83
N GLY A 765 52.88 -28.55 21.24
CA GLY A 765 52.85 -28.11 22.63
C GLY A 765 54.23 -27.71 23.21
N ALA A 766 55.17 -27.32 22.35
CA ALA A 766 56.50 -26.88 22.78
C ALA A 766 56.47 -25.42 23.26
N GLU A 767 56.81 -25.19 24.53
CA GLU A 767 57.02 -23.83 25.08
C GLU A 767 58.43 -23.28 24.76
N GLU A 768 59.36 -24.15 24.34
CA GLU A 768 60.74 -23.79 24.01
C GLU A 768 60.90 -23.36 22.53
N ASP A 769 61.84 -22.44 22.26
CA ASP A 769 62.17 -21.94 20.91
C ASP A 769 62.74 -23.05 20.01
N LEU A 770 61.93 -23.65 19.14
CA LEU A 770 62.34 -24.72 18.22
C LEU A 770 63.38 -24.29 17.17
N GLN A 771 63.59 -22.98 16.96
CA GLN A 771 64.53 -22.48 15.95
C GLN A 771 65.99 -22.77 16.32
N ARG A 772 66.32 -22.81 17.61
CA ARG A 772 67.70 -22.95 18.09
C ARG A 772 67.92 -24.25 18.84
N VAL A 773 68.76 -25.12 18.30
CA VAL A 773 69.13 -26.39 18.92
C VAL A 773 70.52 -26.28 19.51
N ALA A 774 70.61 -26.19 20.84
CA ALA A 774 71.88 -26.05 21.54
C ALA A 774 72.69 -27.35 21.41
N ILE A 775 73.98 -27.24 21.09
CA ILE A 775 74.92 -28.37 21.08
C ILE A 775 76.08 -28.02 22.00
N PRO A 776 76.58 -28.93 22.86
CA PRO A 776 77.71 -28.65 23.72
C PRO A 776 78.94 -28.11 22.96
N THR A 777 79.70 -27.24 23.62
CA THR A 777 80.85 -26.58 23.00
C THR A 777 81.97 -27.57 22.66
N GLY A 778 82.62 -27.36 21.50
CA GLY A 778 83.73 -28.16 21.00
C GLY A 778 83.36 -29.55 20.46
N THR A 779 82.07 -29.85 20.29
CA THR A 779 81.59 -31.13 19.73
C THR A 779 80.40 -30.93 18.79
N ALA A 780 80.24 -31.87 17.86
CA ALA A 780 79.06 -32.00 17.00
C ALA A 780 78.01 -33.00 17.55
N GLN A 781 78.30 -33.65 18.68
CA GLN A 781 77.43 -34.68 19.23
C GLN A 781 76.21 -34.07 19.93
N LEU A 782 75.02 -34.47 19.49
CA LEU A 782 73.74 -34.09 20.09
C LEU A 782 73.61 -34.71 21.49
N ASN A 783 73.14 -33.93 22.46
CA ASN A 783 72.77 -34.45 23.78
C ASN A 783 71.28 -34.84 23.81
N GLU A 784 70.82 -35.46 24.91
CA GLU A 784 69.42 -35.90 25.06
C GLU A 784 68.42 -34.73 24.86
N GLN A 785 68.74 -33.54 25.37
CA GLN A 785 67.89 -32.35 25.23
C GLN A 785 67.80 -31.86 23.77
N SER A 786 68.91 -31.87 23.03
CA SER A 786 68.93 -31.54 21.60
C SER A 786 68.09 -32.54 20.79
N GLN A 787 68.17 -33.83 21.14
CA GLN A 787 67.45 -34.92 20.47
C GLN A 787 65.94 -34.84 20.69
N GLU A 788 65.50 -34.56 21.92
CA GLU A 788 64.07 -34.36 22.25
C GLU A 788 63.48 -33.18 21.48
N LYS A 789 64.21 -32.06 21.44
CA LYS A 789 63.80 -30.86 20.70
C LYS A 789 63.70 -31.08 19.19
N LEU A 790 64.66 -31.81 18.60
CA LEU A 790 64.61 -32.21 17.20
C LEU A 790 63.45 -33.19 16.91
N GLY A 791 63.07 -34.01 17.88
CA GLY A 791 61.88 -34.88 17.81
C GLY A 791 60.58 -34.07 17.72
N LEU A 792 60.41 -33.07 18.59
CA LEU A 792 59.24 -32.16 18.56
C LEU A 792 59.17 -31.39 17.23
N LEU A 793 60.32 -30.89 16.75
CA LEU A 793 60.38 -30.22 15.45
C LEU A 793 60.02 -31.16 14.29
N TYR A 794 60.52 -32.40 14.30
CA TYR A 794 60.19 -33.40 13.28
C TYR A 794 58.68 -33.70 13.24
N GLU A 795 58.05 -33.85 14.41
CA GLU A 795 56.60 -34.04 14.52
C GLU A 795 55.83 -32.82 13.97
N ALA A 796 56.27 -31.60 14.28
CA ALA A 796 55.66 -30.38 13.76
C ALA A 796 55.83 -30.24 12.23
N LEU A 797 57.01 -30.53 11.69
CA LEU A 797 57.29 -30.48 10.25
C LEU A 797 56.51 -31.55 9.47
N ASN A 798 56.27 -32.73 10.05
CA ASN A 798 55.42 -33.74 9.44
C ASN A 798 53.96 -33.27 9.27
N GLN A 799 53.48 -32.37 10.13
CA GLN A 799 52.17 -31.73 9.96
C GLN A 799 52.18 -30.61 8.90
N ARG A 800 53.35 -30.19 8.40
CA ARG A 800 53.55 -29.13 7.40
C ARG A 800 54.47 -29.61 6.27
N PRO A 801 54.00 -30.55 5.42
CA PRO A 801 54.85 -31.24 4.45
C PRO A 801 55.32 -30.35 3.29
N ALA A 802 54.80 -29.14 3.13
CA ALA A 802 55.29 -28.19 2.15
C ALA A 802 56.67 -27.62 2.55
N LEU A 803 56.93 -27.47 3.85
CA LEU A 803 58.16 -26.85 4.34
C LEU A 803 59.39 -27.74 4.14
N THR A 804 60.52 -27.09 3.96
CA THR A 804 61.86 -27.67 3.92
C THR A 804 62.68 -27.02 5.03
N LEU A 805 63.35 -27.83 5.85
CA LEU A 805 64.17 -27.34 6.95
C LEU A 805 65.56 -26.95 6.44
N VAL A 806 66.01 -25.73 6.72
CA VAL A 806 67.37 -25.27 6.46
C VAL A 806 68.15 -25.31 7.78
N ILE A 807 69.34 -25.92 7.74
CA ILE A 807 70.14 -26.24 8.93
C ILE A 807 71.45 -25.46 8.86
N GLY A 808 71.56 -24.40 9.67
CA GLY A 808 72.75 -23.57 9.78
C GLY A 808 73.56 -23.88 11.04
N GLY A 809 74.76 -24.43 10.89
CA GLY A 809 75.67 -24.68 12.01
C GLY A 809 76.22 -23.38 12.61
N GLN A 810 76.22 -23.27 13.94
CA GLN A 810 76.75 -22.11 14.67
C GLN A 810 77.81 -22.53 15.68
N VAL A 811 78.81 -21.67 15.85
CA VAL A 811 79.87 -21.81 16.84
C VAL A 811 79.95 -20.56 17.69
N GLN A 812 80.12 -20.71 19.00
CA GLN A 812 80.48 -19.61 19.88
C GLN A 812 82.00 -19.50 19.91
N LEU A 813 82.55 -18.51 19.21
CA LEU A 813 83.99 -18.39 18.90
C LEU A 813 84.93 -18.72 20.06
N ASP A 814 84.78 -18.07 21.22
CA ASP A 814 85.69 -18.26 22.35
C ASP A 814 85.49 -19.59 23.06
N ALA A 815 84.23 -19.98 23.29
CA ALA A 815 83.90 -21.17 24.05
C ALA A 815 84.19 -22.46 23.25
N ASP A 816 83.87 -22.46 21.96
CA ASP A 816 84.16 -23.57 21.04
C ASP A 816 85.66 -23.69 20.77
N ARG A 817 86.36 -22.57 20.56
CA ARG A 817 87.83 -22.57 20.41
C ARG A 817 88.50 -23.13 21.65
N HIS A 818 88.11 -22.66 22.84
CA HIS A 818 88.68 -23.14 24.10
C HIS A 818 88.35 -24.63 24.35
N ALA A 819 87.15 -25.09 23.99
CA ALA A 819 86.77 -26.49 24.09
C ALA A 819 87.55 -27.38 23.12
N LEU A 820 87.75 -26.95 21.87
CA LEU A 820 88.58 -27.64 20.87
C LEU A 820 90.05 -27.70 21.28
N GLN A 821 90.61 -26.61 21.82
CA GLN A 821 91.97 -26.59 22.39
C GLN A 821 92.11 -27.61 23.52
N LYS A 822 91.10 -27.70 24.38
CA LYS A 822 91.06 -28.68 25.48
C LYS A 822 90.96 -30.11 24.97
N ALA A 823 90.17 -30.35 23.93
CA ALA A 823 90.07 -31.67 23.31
C ALA A 823 91.39 -32.07 22.63
N ALA A 824 92.04 -31.16 21.90
CA ALA A 824 93.33 -31.40 21.26
C ALA A 824 94.44 -31.70 22.28
N LEU A 825 94.51 -30.89 23.35
CA LEU A 825 95.43 -31.13 24.45
C LEU A 825 95.15 -32.48 25.13
N ALA A 826 93.89 -32.80 25.42
CA ALA A 826 93.50 -34.08 26.00
C ALA A 826 93.92 -35.26 25.11
N GLN A 827 93.69 -35.17 23.80
CA GLN A 827 94.06 -36.21 22.84
C GLN A 827 95.59 -36.40 22.78
N GLU A 828 96.37 -35.33 22.80
CA GLU A 828 97.82 -35.41 22.82
C GLU A 828 98.36 -35.99 24.14
N LEU A 829 97.76 -35.63 25.28
CA LEU A 829 98.12 -36.17 26.59
C LEU A 829 97.83 -37.67 26.70
N ILE A 830 96.69 -38.11 26.16
CA ILE A 830 96.34 -39.54 26.09
C ILE A 830 97.31 -40.29 25.16
N ALA A 831 97.64 -39.72 24.00
CA ALA A 831 98.64 -40.28 23.09
C ALA A 831 100.04 -40.34 23.71
N ALA A 832 100.36 -39.41 24.62
CA ALA A 832 101.59 -39.39 25.40
C ALA A 832 101.58 -40.31 26.64
N GLY A 833 100.51 -41.09 26.86
CA GLY A 833 100.41 -42.13 27.88
C GLY A 833 99.71 -41.73 29.18
N VAL A 834 99.10 -40.54 29.27
CA VAL A 834 98.27 -40.15 30.43
C VAL A 834 96.92 -40.87 30.35
N GLN A 835 96.50 -41.52 31.44
CA GLN A 835 95.20 -42.20 31.42
C GLN A 835 94.04 -41.21 31.23
N ALA A 836 93.06 -41.57 30.41
CA ALA A 836 91.92 -40.70 30.11
C ALA A 836 91.17 -40.21 31.37
N GLY A 837 91.06 -41.07 32.40
CA GLY A 837 90.45 -40.72 33.69
C GLY A 837 91.19 -39.58 34.41
N GLU A 838 92.52 -39.56 34.36
CA GLU A 838 93.37 -38.49 34.94
C GLU A 838 93.22 -37.17 34.16
N VAL A 839 93.05 -37.22 32.83
CA VAL A 839 92.84 -36.04 31.98
C VAL A 839 91.48 -35.39 32.27
N SER A 840 90.44 -36.20 32.44
CA SER A 840 89.10 -35.72 32.77
C SER A 840 89.00 -35.17 34.19
N SER A 841 89.63 -35.83 35.18
CA SER A 841 89.61 -35.40 36.59
C SER A 841 90.67 -34.34 36.95
N ARG A 842 91.56 -34.00 36.01
CA ARG A 842 92.77 -33.20 36.26
C ARG A 842 93.59 -33.76 37.43
N GLY A 843 93.83 -35.06 37.39
CA GLY A 843 94.60 -35.78 38.41
C GLY A 843 96.08 -35.37 38.45
N PRO A 844 96.88 -35.91 39.39
CA PRO A 844 98.26 -35.53 39.60
C PRO A 844 99.13 -35.63 38.33
N ASP A 845 98.89 -36.64 37.48
CA ASP A 845 99.68 -36.86 36.27
C ASP A 845 99.37 -35.82 35.19
N TYR A 846 98.10 -35.44 35.06
CA TYR A 846 97.70 -34.32 34.21
C TYR A 846 98.38 -33.03 34.67
N MET A 847 98.30 -32.72 35.97
CA MET A 847 98.88 -31.49 36.50
C MET A 847 100.40 -31.42 36.31
N ALA A 848 101.11 -32.52 36.53
CA ALA A 848 102.55 -32.59 36.34
C ALA A 848 102.97 -32.36 34.88
N VAL A 849 102.22 -32.91 33.91
CA VAL A 849 102.52 -32.71 32.48
C VAL A 849 102.22 -31.28 32.04
N ILE A 850 101.14 -30.68 32.53
CA ILE A 850 100.81 -29.27 32.26
C ILE A 850 101.86 -28.33 32.86
N ASP A 851 102.30 -28.58 34.10
CA ASP A 851 103.34 -27.76 34.74
C ASP A 851 104.66 -27.83 33.99
N LYS A 852 105.03 -29.01 33.49
CA LYS A 852 106.20 -29.19 32.63
C LYS A 852 106.05 -28.41 31.33
N ARG A 853 104.94 -28.59 30.61
CA ARG A 853 104.70 -27.88 29.35
C ARG A 853 104.66 -26.37 29.56
N TYR A 854 104.08 -25.88 30.65
CA TYR A 854 104.07 -24.46 30.98
C TYR A 854 105.47 -23.89 31.22
N ALA A 855 106.34 -24.64 31.90
CA ALA A 855 107.74 -24.26 32.07
C ALA A 855 108.48 -24.18 30.71
N ASP A 856 108.17 -25.08 29.78
CA ASP A 856 108.76 -25.13 28.43
C ASP A 856 108.29 -23.96 27.53
N LEU A 857 107.19 -23.27 27.87
CA LEU A 857 106.70 -22.09 27.12
C LEU A 857 107.54 -20.82 27.32
N GLY A 858 108.43 -20.76 28.32
CA GLY A 858 109.35 -19.64 28.49
C GLY A 858 108.68 -18.30 28.85
N THR A 859 107.55 -18.31 29.56
CA THR A 859 106.71 -17.14 29.88
C THR A 859 107.32 -16.16 30.91
N GLY A 860 108.42 -16.52 31.56
CA GLY A 860 109.14 -15.68 32.52
C GLY A 860 108.54 -15.59 33.93
N LYS A 861 107.43 -16.29 34.22
CA LYS A 861 106.81 -16.40 35.55
C LYS A 861 107.01 -17.80 36.15
N GLY A 862 107.30 -17.89 37.45
CA GLY A 862 107.52 -19.18 38.13
C GLY A 862 106.24 -19.98 38.40
N LEU A 863 106.36 -21.30 38.60
CA LEU A 863 105.23 -22.19 38.91
C LEU A 863 104.47 -21.78 40.20
N ASP A 864 105.16 -21.13 41.15
CA ASP A 864 104.59 -20.67 42.42
C ASP A 864 103.83 -19.33 42.30
N GLU A 865 104.12 -18.53 41.27
CA GLU A 865 103.50 -17.20 41.04
C GLU A 865 102.24 -17.27 40.18
N THR A 866 101.90 -18.44 39.65
CA THR A 866 100.79 -18.64 38.72
C THR A 866 99.90 -19.79 39.18
N SER A 867 98.59 -19.53 39.23
CA SER A 867 97.63 -20.59 39.58
C SER A 867 97.67 -21.70 38.54
N PHE A 868 97.36 -22.94 38.93
CA PHE A 868 97.29 -24.07 38.00
C PHE A 868 96.33 -23.79 36.83
N LYS A 869 95.23 -23.08 37.09
CA LYS A 869 94.30 -22.62 36.05
C LYS A 869 95.01 -21.73 35.01
N GLN A 870 95.74 -20.70 35.44
CA GLN A 870 96.48 -19.82 34.52
C GLN A 870 97.57 -20.56 33.74
N ARG A 871 98.23 -21.55 34.37
CA ARG A 871 99.22 -22.40 33.70
C ARG A 871 98.58 -23.28 32.63
N ASN A 872 97.48 -23.94 33.00
CA ASN A 872 96.68 -24.76 32.11
C ASN A 872 96.12 -23.95 30.93
N ASP A 873 95.61 -22.75 31.17
CA ASP A 873 95.05 -21.88 30.13
C ASP A 873 96.14 -21.38 29.18
N ALA A 874 97.35 -21.10 29.66
CA ALA A 874 98.49 -20.73 28.82
C ALA A 874 99.01 -21.90 27.96
N VAL A 875 98.99 -23.14 28.49
CA VAL A 875 99.31 -24.35 27.71
C VAL A 875 98.23 -24.62 26.67
N LEU A 876 96.96 -24.46 27.03
CA LEU A 876 95.84 -24.55 26.10
C LEU A 876 95.95 -23.53 24.96
N ALA A 877 96.35 -22.30 25.26
CA ALA A 877 96.51 -21.24 24.27
C ALA A 877 97.58 -21.54 23.20
N THR A 878 98.49 -22.49 23.42
CA THR A 878 99.47 -22.91 22.41
C THR A 878 98.93 -23.85 21.35
N PHE A 879 97.74 -24.41 21.56
CA PHE A 879 97.04 -25.17 20.54
C PHE A 879 96.31 -24.19 19.63
N ALA A 880 96.87 -23.94 18.44
CA ALA A 880 96.20 -23.12 17.44
C ALA A 880 95.01 -23.89 16.87
N VAL A 881 93.81 -23.36 17.06
CA VAL A 881 92.59 -23.81 16.36
C VAL A 881 92.35 -22.84 15.23
N SER A 882 92.41 -23.34 13.99
CA SER A 882 92.19 -22.51 12.81
C SER A 882 90.70 -22.18 12.66
N ASP A 883 90.42 -21.08 11.99
CA ASP A 883 89.07 -20.70 11.58
C ASP A 883 88.43 -21.77 10.69
N GLU A 884 89.23 -22.49 9.89
CA GLU A 884 88.78 -23.65 9.10
C GLU A 884 88.28 -24.81 10.00
N GLN A 885 88.89 -25.03 11.18
CA GLN A 885 88.42 -26.03 12.13
C GLN A 885 87.13 -25.61 12.84
N LEU A 886 86.94 -24.33 13.11
CA LEU A 886 85.69 -23.81 13.68
C LEU A 886 84.54 -23.86 12.67
N LEU A 887 84.80 -23.47 11.41
CA LEU A 887 83.85 -23.64 10.30
C LEU A 887 83.56 -25.12 10.03
N GLY A 888 84.57 -25.99 10.16
CA GLY A 888 84.41 -27.45 10.13
C GLY A 888 83.47 -27.95 11.23
N LEU A 889 83.66 -27.51 12.48
CA LEU A 889 82.78 -27.86 13.61
C LEU A 889 81.33 -27.39 13.38
N ALA A 890 81.14 -26.17 12.88
CA ALA A 890 79.82 -25.66 12.52
C ALA A 890 79.15 -26.55 11.46
N ARG A 891 79.87 -26.89 10.39
CA ARG A 891 79.37 -27.81 9.35
C ARG A 891 79.06 -29.19 9.92
N ASP A 892 79.94 -29.75 10.73
CA ASP A 892 79.77 -31.08 11.30
C ASP A 892 78.57 -31.14 12.25
N ARG A 893 78.24 -30.04 12.96
CA ARG A 893 77.00 -29.89 13.75
C ARG A 893 75.75 -29.91 12.88
N ALA A 894 75.77 -29.19 11.75
CA ALA A 894 74.65 -29.21 10.81
C ALA A 894 74.48 -30.60 10.18
N VAL A 895 75.59 -31.28 9.83
CA VAL A 895 75.58 -32.66 9.33
C VAL A 895 75.03 -33.63 10.38
N ALA A 896 75.51 -33.58 11.62
CA ALA A 896 75.03 -34.45 12.70
C ALA A 896 73.53 -34.25 12.98
N THR A 897 73.05 -33.01 12.89
CA THR A 897 71.63 -32.68 13.03
C THR A 897 70.81 -33.25 11.87
N LYS A 898 71.27 -33.10 10.62
CA LYS A 898 70.63 -33.69 9.45
C LYS A 898 70.64 -35.22 9.51
N GLU A 899 71.75 -35.84 9.87
CA GLU A 899 71.86 -37.30 10.01
C GLU A 899 70.89 -37.83 11.05
N TYR A 900 70.74 -37.14 12.19
CA TYR A 900 69.75 -37.53 13.21
C TYR A 900 68.31 -37.42 12.69
N LEU A 901 67.95 -36.30 12.07
CA LEU A 901 66.60 -36.12 11.50
C LEU A 901 66.29 -37.16 10.41
N VAL A 902 67.24 -37.45 9.53
CA VAL A 902 67.02 -38.35 8.38
C VAL A 902 67.13 -39.83 8.77
N ASN A 903 68.19 -40.23 9.48
CA ASN A 903 68.49 -41.64 9.71
C ASN A 903 67.80 -42.19 10.98
N GLU A 904 67.67 -41.38 12.03
CA GLU A 904 67.07 -41.83 13.30
C GLU A 904 65.57 -41.51 13.36
N LEU A 905 65.16 -40.31 12.94
CA LEU A 905 63.75 -39.88 12.95
C LEU A 905 63.01 -40.17 11.64
N GLY A 906 63.72 -40.53 10.56
CA GLY A 906 63.10 -40.93 9.29
C GLY A 906 62.60 -39.78 8.41
N MET A 907 63.15 -38.57 8.56
CA MET A 907 62.87 -37.44 7.67
C MET A 907 63.39 -37.71 6.25
N PRO A 908 62.62 -37.43 5.19
CA PRO A 908 63.13 -37.48 3.81
C PRO A 908 64.37 -36.59 3.62
N ALA A 909 65.39 -37.10 2.92
CA ALA A 909 66.69 -36.43 2.83
C ALA A 909 66.66 -35.08 2.07
N ASP A 910 65.63 -34.86 1.26
CA ASP A 910 65.28 -33.64 0.54
C ASP A 910 64.54 -32.61 1.40
N LYS A 911 63.98 -33.02 2.55
CA LYS A 911 63.26 -32.15 3.50
C LYS A 911 64.15 -31.43 4.51
N ALA A 912 65.45 -31.70 4.50
CA ALA A 912 66.44 -31.02 5.30
C ALA A 912 67.66 -30.65 4.44
N VAL A 913 68.00 -29.37 4.36
CA VAL A 913 69.15 -28.85 3.60
C VAL A 913 70.12 -28.19 4.56
N ILE A 914 71.42 -28.34 4.32
CA ILE A 914 72.46 -27.71 5.13
C ILE A 914 72.84 -26.39 4.47
N GLU A 915 72.78 -25.31 5.23
CA GLU A 915 73.31 -24.02 4.83
C GLU A 915 74.81 -23.95 5.16
N GLN A 916 75.59 -23.34 4.27
CA GLN A 916 77.00 -23.10 4.55
C GLN A 916 77.12 -22.07 5.69
N ALA A 917 77.84 -22.42 6.75
CA ALA A 917 78.06 -21.52 7.88
C ALA A 917 78.60 -20.15 7.40
N ALA A 918 77.92 -19.08 7.80
CA ALA A 918 78.33 -17.71 7.50
C ALA A 918 79.71 -17.39 8.10
N GLU A 919 80.37 -16.35 7.55
CA GLU A 919 81.68 -15.86 7.98
C GLU A 919 81.79 -15.77 9.52
N LEU A 920 82.96 -16.09 10.07
CA LEU A 920 83.24 -15.99 11.50
C LEU A 920 83.34 -14.50 11.91
N ASP A 921 82.19 -13.82 12.03
CA ASP A 921 82.13 -12.42 12.42
C ASP A 921 82.11 -12.27 13.96
N GLY A 922 82.93 -11.35 14.47
CA GLY A 922 83.29 -11.25 15.89
C GLY A 922 82.16 -10.75 16.81
N ASP A 923 81.15 -10.07 16.27
CA ASP A 923 80.07 -9.47 17.03
C ASP A 923 78.75 -10.28 17.03
N ALA A 924 78.65 -11.38 16.25
CA ALA A 924 77.35 -12.03 15.96
C ALA A 924 77.09 -13.40 16.64
N GLN A 925 78.08 -14.10 17.18
CA GLN A 925 77.92 -15.52 17.57
C GLN A 925 77.94 -15.78 19.08
N ALA A 926 76.82 -15.49 19.75
CA ALA A 926 76.60 -15.78 21.18
C ALA A 926 76.11 -17.21 21.49
N PHE A 927 76.01 -18.10 20.48
CA PHE A 927 75.34 -19.39 20.57
C PHE A 927 76.16 -20.52 19.94
N SER A 928 76.24 -21.66 20.65
CA SER A 928 76.92 -22.88 20.19
C SER A 928 75.88 -23.95 19.91
N GLY A 929 75.73 -24.37 18.65
CA GLY A 929 74.64 -25.24 18.26
C GLY A 929 74.29 -25.18 16.77
N VAL A 930 73.00 -25.31 16.48
CA VAL A 930 72.42 -25.16 15.15
C VAL A 930 71.27 -24.17 15.22
N VAL A 931 71.24 -23.24 14.28
CA VAL A 931 70.10 -22.37 14.00
C VAL A 931 69.39 -22.94 12.79
N LEU A 932 68.07 -23.06 12.92
CA LEU A 932 67.22 -23.62 11.90
C LEU A 932 66.46 -22.48 11.22
N ASP A 933 66.22 -22.65 9.93
CA ASP A 933 65.32 -21.83 9.15
C ASP A 933 64.35 -22.71 8.36
N VAL A 934 63.27 -22.14 7.84
CA VAL A 934 62.33 -22.87 6.98
C VAL A 934 62.23 -22.22 5.61
N ASP A 935 62.21 -23.05 4.58
CA ASP A 935 62.03 -22.68 3.18
C ASP A 935 60.83 -23.45 2.61
N TYR A 936 60.28 -23.04 1.46
CA TYR A 936 59.02 -23.57 0.92
C TYR A 936 59.09 -23.96 -0.56
#